data_AF-A0A849GFE5-F1
#
_entry.id   AF-A0A849GFE5-F1
#
_cell.length_a   1.000
_cell.length_b   1.000
_cell.length_c   1.000
_cell.angle_alpha   90.00
_cell.angle_beta   90.00
_cell.angle_gamma   90.00
#
_symmetry.space_group_name_H-M   'P 1'
#
loop_
_entity.id
_entity.type
_entity.pdbx_description
1 polymer ?
#
loop_
_entity_poly.entity_id
_entity_poly.type
_entity_poly.pdbx_seq_one_letter_code
_entity_poly.pdbx_strand_id
1 'polypeptide(L)'
;MEPIATMPAKPPETDAGHQRYVFGEFTLDVDRGALLRDGVAINLRPKSFEVLFYLVERQGRLVSKTELLDSIWSPAVVTEDAVTQCLIEIRRAIHDKSQDKIRTIPRRGYIFELPVSKQGGSEAFTDTKTHVAAIAGWSRWRLAVAFALVLVVGAAWWGFGNSGSKVPAGVESQSVVTSPSIAVLPFADMSPEQDQEYFADGISEEILNLLTRVPGLRVIARTSSFSFKNQNADIADIAKRLNVTHVLEGSVRQSGNKMRVTAQLVNAANSEHIWSETYDRTPDDIFAIQDELSAEVVEQLRLSLFGAPDKVQTVDTRAYTLALHARHLLNQYDPEHLPKIESFLRQALKIDPDFVMALTELARLYVHQGESGLRSLDEVEPLFHEVINRANEIEPDNGVVHIYLGYAPLMFEGDIRSGAPMIVRAIQLDPTNPWVVRWVQSYALSINRLDLVEALGLYVISRDPLCIRCQFDLGLSYLLTERYGEAEKIFGTIAMIDSNHVVPAHFQLGILKLLASNPAAALKKFEQEENQALKSIGRSLANHDLGKMREFQAELEELRQMDDVGFLVGDDLDYWVAAIHAWVGDTEAALELLENGVAEDPGSYLYAFQQPLFRSLHEDPRWVEILNKTGTSPEQLASIDFDIPLLQ
;
A
#
# COMPACT_ATOMS: atom_id res chain seq x y z
N MET A 1 62.23 20.11 27.06
CA MET A 1 60.84 19.65 26.86
C MET A 1 60.25 20.54 25.78
N GLU A 2 60.38 20.12 24.54
CA GLU A 2 59.83 20.79 23.36
C GLU A 2 58.33 20.48 23.24
N PRO A 3 57.47 21.46 22.88
CA PRO A 3 56.07 21.20 22.60
C PRO A 3 55.84 20.90 21.11
N ILE A 4 55.28 19.70 20.92
CA ILE A 4 54.45 19.14 19.83
C ILE A 4 54.11 20.08 18.66
N ALA A 5 54.53 19.67 17.46
CA ALA A 5 54.17 20.25 16.17
C ALA A 5 52.69 20.00 15.83
N THR A 6 51.98 21.07 15.48
CA THR A 6 50.63 21.05 14.90
C THR A 6 50.73 21.00 13.38
N MET A 7 49.98 20.09 12.74
CA MET A 7 49.92 19.91 11.29
C MET A 7 49.29 21.15 10.61
N PRO A 8 49.73 21.55 9.41
CA PRO A 8 49.15 22.68 8.68
C PRO A 8 47.77 22.33 8.11
N ALA A 9 46.85 23.29 8.23
CA ALA A 9 45.51 23.24 7.67
C ALA A 9 45.52 23.02 6.15
N LYS A 10 44.64 22.12 5.69
CA LYS A 10 44.34 21.86 4.28
C LYS A 10 43.85 23.17 3.62
N PRO A 11 44.38 23.58 2.44
CA PRO A 11 43.89 24.76 1.73
C PRO A 11 42.44 24.55 1.27
N PRO A 12 41.64 25.63 1.11
CA PRO A 12 40.26 25.52 0.69
C PRO A 12 40.19 24.89 -0.71
N GLU A 13 39.44 23.79 -0.81
CA GLU A 13 39.13 23.15 -2.08
C GLU A 13 38.46 24.16 -3.02
N THR A 14 38.95 24.16 -4.25
CA THR A 14 38.54 25.01 -5.36
C THR A 14 37.06 24.80 -5.69
N ASP A 15 36.34 25.91 -5.81
CA ASP A 15 34.90 26.01 -6.10
C ASP A 15 34.57 25.40 -7.48
N ALA A 16 34.21 24.12 -7.48
CA ALA A 16 33.79 23.39 -8.66
C ALA A 16 32.30 23.68 -8.96
N GLY A 17 32.05 24.51 -9.97
CA GLY A 17 30.92 24.34 -10.90
C GLY A 17 29.49 24.31 -10.35
N HIS A 18 29.13 25.15 -9.39
CA HIS A 18 27.75 25.19 -8.86
C HIS A 18 26.72 25.60 -9.94
N GLN A 19 25.68 24.78 -10.15
CA GLN A 19 24.60 25.07 -11.10
C GLN A 19 23.44 25.79 -10.39
N ARG A 20 23.36 27.11 -10.59
CA ARG A 20 22.34 27.97 -9.97
C ARG A 20 21.39 28.58 -10.99
N TYR A 21 20.10 28.64 -10.65
CA TYR A 21 19.08 29.33 -11.43
C TYR A 21 18.54 30.51 -10.62
N VAL A 22 18.63 31.71 -11.17
CA VAL A 22 18.18 32.94 -10.52
C VAL A 22 16.91 33.44 -11.20
N PHE A 23 15.87 33.70 -10.41
CA PHE A 23 14.60 34.28 -10.88
C PHE A 23 14.01 35.22 -9.81
N GLY A 24 13.79 36.48 -10.17
CA GLY A 24 13.37 37.50 -9.21
C GLY A 24 14.37 37.63 -8.04
N GLU A 25 13.85 37.55 -6.81
CA GLU A 25 14.61 37.55 -5.55
C GLU A 25 15.11 36.15 -5.13
N PHE A 26 14.84 35.13 -5.94
CA PHE A 26 15.11 33.73 -5.60
C PHE A 26 16.31 33.18 -6.35
N THR A 27 17.09 32.36 -5.65
CA THR A 27 18.15 31.52 -6.24
C THR A 27 17.84 30.07 -5.93
N LEU A 28 17.69 29.24 -6.97
CA LEU A 28 17.57 27.80 -6.85
C LEU A 28 18.97 27.19 -7.02
N ASP A 29 19.51 26.67 -5.93
CA ASP A 29 20.81 26.00 -5.88
C ASP A 29 20.57 24.48 -6.03
N VAL A 30 20.87 23.95 -7.22
CA VAL A 30 20.57 22.55 -7.57
C VAL A 30 21.44 21.59 -6.78
N ASP A 31 22.71 21.94 -6.57
CA ASP A 31 23.68 21.07 -5.89
C ASP A 31 23.36 20.95 -4.39
N ARG A 32 22.81 22.01 -3.79
CA ARG A 32 22.39 22.02 -2.39
C ARG A 32 20.94 21.61 -2.17
N GLY A 33 20.16 21.40 -3.23
CA GLY A 33 18.72 21.11 -3.14
C GLY A 33 17.93 22.21 -2.42
N ALA A 34 18.37 23.47 -2.53
CA ALA A 34 17.89 24.56 -1.70
C ALA A 34 17.33 25.73 -2.53
N LEU A 35 16.17 26.24 -2.12
CA LEU A 35 15.65 27.52 -2.59
C LEU A 35 16.12 28.62 -1.63
N LEU A 36 16.74 29.66 -2.17
CA LEU A 36 17.21 30.82 -1.41
C LEU A 36 16.39 32.04 -1.81
N ARG A 37 16.10 32.93 -0.85
CA ARG A 37 15.58 34.28 -1.09
C ARG A 37 16.54 35.27 -0.46
N ASP A 38 17.10 36.17 -1.25
CA ASP A 38 18.11 37.14 -0.81
C ASP A 38 19.28 36.48 -0.01
N GLY A 39 19.63 35.24 -0.36
CA GLY A 39 20.67 34.45 0.30
C GLY A 39 20.24 33.67 1.54
N VAL A 40 18.98 33.77 1.97
CA VAL A 40 18.41 33.00 3.09
C VAL A 40 17.66 31.78 2.57
N ALA A 41 17.92 30.59 3.15
CA ALA A 41 17.26 29.36 2.73
C ALA A 41 15.76 29.34 3.11
N ILE A 42 14.94 29.01 2.12
CA ILE A 42 13.52 28.68 2.26
C ILE A 42 13.40 27.17 2.17
N ASN A 43 12.84 26.56 3.21
CA ASN A 43 12.65 25.11 3.23
C ASN A 43 11.54 24.70 2.25
N LEU A 44 11.87 23.80 1.33
CA LEU A 44 10.92 23.09 0.46
C LEU A 44 11.13 21.59 0.64
N ARG A 45 10.05 20.82 0.66
CA ARG A 45 10.16 19.35 0.62
C ARG A 45 10.87 18.92 -0.67
N PRO A 46 11.62 17.80 -0.68
CA PRO A 46 12.40 17.35 -1.83
C PRO A 46 11.60 17.29 -3.14
N LYS A 47 10.38 16.75 -3.12
CA LYS A 47 9.53 16.68 -4.32
C LYS A 47 9.03 18.05 -4.79
N SER A 48 8.71 18.95 -3.87
CA SER A 48 8.35 20.34 -4.21
C SER A 48 9.54 21.09 -4.82
N PHE A 49 10.76 20.80 -4.37
CA PHE A 49 11.98 21.32 -4.99
C PHE A 49 12.18 20.78 -6.41
N GLU A 50 12.06 19.47 -6.62
CA GLU A 50 12.17 18.84 -7.96
C GLU A 50 11.15 19.41 -8.96
N VAL A 51 9.91 19.63 -8.54
CA VAL A 51 8.87 20.27 -9.36
C VAL A 51 9.23 21.70 -9.73
N LEU A 52 9.68 22.50 -8.75
CA LEU A 52 10.10 23.87 -9.01
C LEU A 52 11.29 23.90 -9.97
N PHE A 53 12.29 23.04 -9.76
CA PHE A 53 13.43 22.89 -10.65
C PHE A 53 13.01 22.54 -12.08
N TYR A 54 12.15 21.54 -12.24
CA TYR A 54 11.69 21.08 -13.55
C TYR A 54 10.95 22.18 -14.33
N LEU A 55 10.14 22.98 -13.63
CA LEU A 55 9.41 24.12 -14.20
C LEU A 55 10.34 25.29 -14.56
N VAL A 56 11.31 25.61 -13.69
CA VAL A 56 12.31 26.68 -13.89
C VAL A 56 13.23 26.36 -15.06
N GLU A 57 13.68 25.12 -15.18
CA GLU A 57 14.51 24.66 -16.31
C GLU A 57 13.79 24.81 -17.66
N ARG A 58 12.46 24.73 -17.65
CA ARG A 58 11.58 24.80 -18.83
C ARG A 58 10.77 26.11 -18.87
N GLN A 59 11.37 27.20 -18.40
CA GLN A 59 10.75 28.53 -18.36
C GLN A 59 9.98 28.84 -19.66
N GLY A 60 8.73 29.31 -19.52
CA GLY A 60 7.88 29.71 -20.64
C GLY A 60 7.24 28.55 -21.42
N ARG A 61 7.58 27.29 -21.12
CA ARG A 61 6.94 26.12 -21.75
C ARG A 61 5.73 25.65 -20.93
N LEU A 62 4.67 25.25 -21.61
CA LEU A 62 3.56 24.53 -21.00
C LEU A 62 4.02 23.12 -20.62
N VAL A 63 4.07 22.84 -19.31
CA VAL A 63 4.36 21.52 -18.76
C VAL A 63 3.07 20.88 -18.30
N SER A 64 2.73 19.71 -18.83
CA SER A 64 1.49 19.02 -18.48
C SER A 64 1.60 18.32 -17.11
N LYS A 65 0.45 18.03 -16.48
CA LYS A 65 0.45 17.26 -15.21
C LYS A 65 1.04 15.87 -15.41
N THR A 66 0.66 15.18 -16.47
CA THR A 66 1.21 13.86 -16.85
C THR A 66 2.71 13.93 -17.04
N GLU A 67 3.24 14.97 -17.68
CA GLU A 67 4.68 15.14 -17.86
C GLU A 67 5.42 15.37 -16.53
N LEU A 68 4.85 16.14 -15.60
CA LEU A 68 5.42 16.30 -14.26
C LEU A 68 5.41 14.96 -13.51
N LEU A 69 4.29 14.23 -13.56
CA LEU A 69 4.15 12.90 -12.96
C LEU A 69 5.19 11.92 -13.53
N ASP A 70 5.28 11.82 -14.86
CA ASP A 70 6.20 10.93 -15.55
C ASP A 70 7.67 11.30 -15.34
N SER A 71 7.99 12.59 -15.17
CA SER A 71 9.38 13.04 -15.04
C SER A 71 9.91 13.03 -13.61
N ILE A 72 9.05 13.27 -12.62
CA ILE A 72 9.46 13.49 -11.22
C ILE A 72 9.05 12.33 -10.32
N TRP A 73 7.93 11.68 -10.62
CA TRP A 73 7.40 10.59 -9.82
C TRP A 73 7.52 9.23 -10.46
N SER A 74 7.83 9.11 -11.77
CA SER A 74 8.07 7.79 -12.36
C SER A 74 9.22 7.06 -11.65
N PRO A 75 9.02 5.83 -11.14
CA PRO A 75 7.88 4.93 -11.40
C PRO A 75 6.77 4.87 -10.32
N ALA A 76 6.76 5.73 -9.30
CA ALA A 76 5.74 5.79 -8.25
C ALA A 76 4.34 6.14 -8.80
N VAL A 77 3.31 5.37 -8.41
CA VAL A 77 1.90 5.65 -8.72
C VAL A 77 1.40 6.72 -7.76
N VAL A 78 1.46 7.99 -8.18
CA VAL A 78 0.91 9.10 -7.42
C VAL A 78 -0.25 9.75 -8.17
N THR A 79 -1.23 10.24 -7.44
CA THR A 79 -2.38 10.95 -8.02
C THR A 79 -1.96 12.36 -8.43
N GLU A 80 -2.75 13.01 -9.30
CA GLU A 80 -2.55 14.42 -9.65
C GLU A 80 -2.55 15.37 -8.43
N ASP A 81 -3.03 14.91 -7.27
CA ASP A 81 -3.00 15.65 -6.02
C ASP A 81 -1.57 15.88 -5.52
N ALA A 82 -0.63 14.96 -5.77
CA ALA A 82 0.78 15.13 -5.41
C ALA A 82 1.43 16.36 -6.08
N VAL A 83 1.15 16.56 -7.38
CA VAL A 83 1.58 17.75 -8.13
C VAL A 83 0.91 19.01 -7.56
N THR A 84 -0.36 18.90 -7.18
CA THR A 84 -1.14 20.01 -6.63
C THR A 84 -0.60 20.47 -5.27
N GLN A 85 -0.28 19.54 -4.36
CA GLN A 85 0.34 19.85 -3.07
C GLN A 85 1.73 20.47 -3.23
N CYS A 86 2.55 19.94 -4.14
CA CYS A 86 3.86 20.54 -4.44
C CYS A 86 3.72 21.98 -4.92
N LEU A 87 2.77 22.26 -5.81
CA LEU A 87 2.52 23.62 -6.30
C LEU A 87 1.97 24.56 -5.22
N ILE A 88 1.14 24.09 -4.28
CA ILE A 88 0.69 24.91 -3.15
C ILE A 88 1.88 25.36 -2.32
N GLU A 89 2.80 24.45 -2.02
CA GLU A 89 4.02 24.75 -1.25
C GLU A 89 4.96 25.69 -2.00
N ILE A 90 5.22 25.41 -3.28
CA ILE A 90 6.06 26.25 -4.12
C ILE A 90 5.48 27.66 -4.18
N ARG A 91 4.18 27.80 -4.43
CA ARG A 91 3.52 29.12 -4.49
C ARG A 91 3.59 29.87 -3.16
N ARG A 92 3.48 29.17 -2.04
CA ARG A 92 3.69 29.78 -0.71
C ARG A 92 5.13 30.25 -0.54
N ALA A 93 6.10 29.43 -0.94
CA ALA A 93 7.54 29.70 -0.82
C ALA A 93 8.00 30.87 -1.69
N ILE A 94 7.53 30.97 -2.94
CA ILE A 94 7.90 32.06 -3.87
C ILE A 94 6.95 33.26 -3.80
N HIS A 95 6.02 33.28 -2.84
CA HIS A 95 4.99 34.32 -2.68
C HIS A 95 4.13 34.56 -3.94
N ASP A 96 3.67 33.49 -4.58
CA ASP A 96 2.79 33.50 -5.76
C ASP A 96 1.30 33.39 -5.37
N LYS A 97 0.80 34.38 -4.62
CA LYS A 97 -0.62 34.41 -4.20
C LYS A 97 -1.58 34.66 -5.37
N SER A 98 -1.14 35.42 -6.37
CA SER A 98 -1.89 35.79 -7.58
C SER A 98 -1.83 34.74 -8.69
N GLN A 99 -1.02 33.70 -8.55
CA GLN A 99 -0.75 32.68 -9.59
C GLN A 99 -0.22 33.29 -10.91
N ASP A 100 0.57 34.36 -10.80
CA ASP A 100 1.20 35.06 -11.92
C ASP A 100 2.64 34.59 -12.17
N LYS A 101 3.30 33.98 -11.18
CA LYS A 101 4.65 33.41 -11.33
C LYS A 101 4.61 32.00 -11.90
N ILE A 102 3.69 31.17 -11.40
CA ILE A 102 3.37 29.84 -11.96
C ILE A 102 1.92 29.86 -12.42
N ARG A 103 1.73 30.14 -13.71
CA ARG A 103 0.40 30.26 -14.30
C ARG A 103 -0.22 28.89 -14.53
N THR A 104 -1.38 28.66 -13.94
CA THR A 104 -2.19 27.47 -14.20
C THR A 104 -2.93 27.63 -15.52
N ILE A 105 -2.74 26.70 -16.47
CA ILE A 105 -3.56 26.60 -17.67
C ILE A 105 -4.61 25.50 -17.42
N PRO A 106 -5.90 25.85 -17.26
CA PRO A 106 -6.94 24.89 -16.91
C PRO A 106 -6.93 23.66 -17.82
N ARG A 107 -6.94 22.46 -17.20
CA ARG A 107 -6.92 21.14 -17.87
C ARG A 107 -5.69 20.86 -18.74
N ARG A 108 -4.66 21.71 -18.74
CA ARG A 108 -3.48 21.55 -19.60
C ARG A 108 -2.17 21.48 -18.84
N GLY A 109 -2.02 22.18 -17.72
CA GLY A 109 -0.80 22.14 -16.91
C GLY A 109 -0.34 23.51 -16.43
N TYR A 110 0.97 23.72 -16.36
CA TYR A 110 1.58 24.88 -15.71
C TYR A 110 2.65 25.51 -16.60
N ILE A 111 2.79 26.84 -16.50
CA ILE A 111 3.86 27.61 -17.14
C ILE A 111 4.57 28.42 -16.07
N PHE A 112 5.89 28.32 -16.01
CA PHE A 112 6.73 29.20 -15.19
C PHE A 112 7.05 30.48 -15.98
N GLU A 113 6.59 31.63 -15.48
CA GLU A 113 6.57 32.90 -16.22
C GLU A 113 7.72 33.85 -15.84
N LEU A 114 8.36 33.65 -14.68
CA LEU A 114 9.46 34.53 -14.26
C LEU A 114 10.70 34.33 -15.14
N PRO A 115 11.40 35.41 -15.54
CA PRO A 115 12.71 35.32 -16.21
C PRO A 115 13.72 34.53 -15.38
N VAL A 116 14.35 33.53 -16.00
CA VAL A 116 15.35 32.67 -15.37
C VAL A 116 16.73 32.94 -15.98
N SER A 117 17.73 33.17 -15.13
CA SER A 117 19.14 33.27 -15.52
C SER A 117 19.93 32.11 -14.92
N LYS A 118 20.65 31.35 -15.76
CA LYS A 118 21.50 30.24 -15.32
C LYS A 118 22.92 30.77 -15.03
N GLN A 119 23.41 30.55 -13.82
CA GLN A 119 24.78 30.89 -13.42
C GLN A 119 25.52 29.58 -13.09
N GLY A 120 26.51 29.25 -13.93
CA GLY A 120 27.34 28.04 -13.80
C GLY A 120 27.93 27.59 -15.14
N GLY A 121 29.23 27.83 -15.33
CA GLY A 121 30.05 27.36 -16.46
C GLY A 121 30.91 28.45 -17.13
N SER A 122 32.22 28.47 -16.83
CA SER A 122 33.24 29.25 -17.55
C SER A 122 33.34 28.80 -19.01
N GLU A 123 33.51 29.77 -19.92
CA GLU A 123 33.76 29.58 -21.34
C GLU A 123 35.08 28.87 -21.68
N ALA A 124 35.11 28.33 -22.91
CA ALA A 124 36.21 27.79 -23.74
C ALA A 124 36.58 26.30 -23.47
N PHE A 125 36.51 25.39 -24.46
CA PHE A 125 37.24 25.49 -25.73
C PHE A 125 36.53 24.77 -26.89
N THR A 126 36.82 25.30 -28.08
CA THR A 126 36.29 25.02 -29.42
C THR A 126 36.77 23.73 -30.09
N ASP A 127 35.90 23.27 -31.00
CA ASP A 127 36.12 22.65 -32.31
C ASP A 127 36.43 21.14 -32.40
N THR A 128 35.44 20.36 -32.85
CA THR A 128 35.64 19.42 -33.96
C THR A 128 34.36 19.30 -34.79
N LYS A 129 34.29 20.12 -35.83
CA LYS A 129 33.84 19.80 -37.20
C LYS A 129 32.92 18.58 -37.46
N THR A 130 31.74 18.91 -38.00
CA THR A 130 31.05 18.29 -39.18
C THR A 130 29.96 17.24 -38.92
N HIS A 131 28.91 17.37 -39.76
CA HIS A 131 27.67 16.60 -39.93
C HIS A 131 26.51 17.07 -39.02
N VAL A 132 25.39 17.66 -39.48
CA VAL A 132 24.76 17.76 -40.81
C VAL A 132 23.88 19.02 -40.81
N ALA A 133 24.04 19.88 -41.82
CA ALA A 133 23.05 20.88 -42.18
C ALA A 133 21.90 20.24 -42.98
N ALA A 134 20.71 20.82 -42.82
CA ALA A 134 19.51 20.72 -43.66
C ALA A 134 18.46 19.65 -43.31
N ILE A 135 17.44 20.06 -42.53
CA ILE A 135 16.04 19.72 -42.85
C ILE A 135 15.18 20.98 -42.64
N ALA A 136 15.17 21.85 -43.66
CA ALA A 136 14.07 22.75 -43.93
C ALA A 136 13.34 22.20 -45.16
N GLY A 137 12.05 21.85 -45.01
CA GLY A 137 11.20 21.49 -46.14
C GLY A 137 10.28 20.31 -45.90
N TRP A 138 9.27 20.45 -45.02
CA TRP A 138 8.11 19.55 -45.03
C TRP A 138 6.95 20.22 -45.77
N SER A 139 6.67 19.69 -46.95
CA SER A 139 5.66 20.16 -47.89
C SER A 139 4.24 19.79 -47.47
N ARG A 140 3.31 20.74 -47.66
CA ARG A 140 1.89 20.76 -47.25
C ARG A 140 1.02 19.55 -47.65
N TRP A 141 1.47 18.66 -48.53
CA TRP A 141 0.68 17.49 -48.97
C TRP A 141 0.72 16.31 -47.98
N ARG A 142 1.70 16.23 -47.07
CA ARG A 142 1.76 15.15 -46.07
C ARG A 142 0.84 15.36 -44.86
N LEU A 143 0.50 16.62 -44.53
CA LEU A 143 -0.55 16.94 -43.55
C LEU A 143 -1.96 16.57 -44.06
N ALA A 144 -2.18 16.59 -45.38
CA ALA A 144 -3.45 16.19 -45.98
C ALA A 144 -3.68 14.67 -45.93
N VAL A 145 -2.61 13.87 -46.03
CA VAL A 145 -2.69 12.39 -45.92
C VAL A 145 -2.97 11.95 -44.48
N ALA A 146 -2.40 12.64 -43.49
CA ALA A 146 -2.68 12.38 -42.07
C ALA A 146 -4.15 12.73 -41.70
N PHE A 147 -4.69 13.81 -42.28
CA PHE A 147 -6.09 14.21 -42.05
C PHE A 147 -7.10 13.26 -42.74
N ALA A 148 -6.75 12.71 -43.91
CA ALA A 148 -7.57 11.73 -44.61
C ALA A 148 -7.63 10.37 -43.88
N LEU A 149 -6.54 9.94 -43.24
CA LEU A 149 -6.50 8.71 -42.45
C LEU A 149 -7.36 8.78 -41.18
N VAL A 150 -7.42 9.95 -40.52
CA VAL A 150 -8.29 10.17 -39.34
C VAL A 150 -9.78 10.12 -39.73
N LEU A 151 -10.15 10.63 -40.91
CA LEU A 151 -11.53 10.59 -41.39
C LEU A 151 -11.99 9.19 -41.82
N VAL A 152 -11.08 8.35 -42.33
CA VAL A 152 -11.39 6.94 -42.68
C VAL A 152 -11.60 6.09 -41.42
N VAL A 153 -10.82 6.33 -40.35
CA VAL A 153 -10.99 5.63 -39.07
C VAL A 153 -12.28 6.07 -38.36
N GLY A 154 -12.64 7.36 -38.43
CA GLY A 154 -13.92 7.86 -37.89
C GLY A 154 -15.15 7.33 -38.62
N ALA A 155 -15.07 7.18 -39.95
CA ALA A 155 -16.15 6.60 -40.76
C ALA A 155 -16.31 5.09 -40.54
N ALA A 156 -15.22 4.36 -40.27
CA ALA A 156 -15.25 2.93 -39.93
C ALA A 156 -15.89 2.66 -38.55
N TRP A 157 -15.72 3.56 -37.58
CA TRP A 157 -16.35 3.46 -36.25
C TRP A 157 -17.87 3.70 -36.29
N TRP A 158 -18.35 4.58 -37.16
CA TRP A 158 -19.80 4.81 -37.32
C TRP A 158 -20.49 3.72 -38.14
N GLY A 159 -19.76 3.06 -39.05
CA GLY A 159 -20.27 1.97 -39.90
C GLY A 159 -20.41 0.61 -39.19
N PHE A 160 -19.69 0.36 -38.10
CA PHE A 160 -19.76 -0.91 -37.34
C PHE A 160 -20.53 -0.82 -36.02
N GLY A 161 -20.93 0.38 -35.58
CA GLY A 161 -21.65 0.60 -34.32
C GLY A 161 -23.17 0.40 -34.38
N ASN A 162 -23.73 -0.03 -35.52
CA ASN A 162 -25.18 -0.17 -35.68
C ASN A 162 -25.57 -1.46 -36.42
N SER A 163 -25.27 -2.61 -35.81
CA SER A 163 -25.98 -3.86 -36.08
C SER A 163 -26.44 -4.43 -34.75
N GLY A 164 -27.74 -4.24 -34.48
CA GLY A 164 -28.39 -4.67 -33.26
C GLY A 164 -28.42 -6.19 -33.16
N SER A 165 -27.60 -6.74 -32.27
CA SER A 165 -27.88 -8.02 -31.65
C SER A 165 -28.87 -7.81 -30.51
N LYS A 166 -30.12 -8.23 -30.75
CA LYS A 166 -31.17 -8.35 -29.73
C LYS A 166 -30.65 -9.20 -28.56
N VAL A 167 -30.41 -8.56 -27.42
CA VAL A 167 -30.25 -9.25 -26.14
C VAL A 167 -31.66 -9.63 -25.64
N PRO A 168 -31.92 -10.88 -25.25
CA PRO A 168 -33.23 -11.27 -24.73
C PRO A 168 -33.51 -10.53 -23.41
N ALA A 169 -34.69 -9.95 -23.32
CA ALA A 169 -35.23 -9.43 -22.07
C ALA A 169 -35.44 -10.59 -21.09
N GLY A 170 -34.74 -10.57 -19.96
CA GLY A 170 -34.87 -11.60 -18.93
C GLY A 170 -33.64 -11.74 -18.05
N VAL A 171 -33.12 -10.64 -17.50
CA VAL A 171 -32.36 -10.69 -16.25
C VAL A 171 -32.98 -9.62 -15.37
N GLU A 172 -33.79 -10.06 -14.40
CA GLU A 172 -34.25 -9.24 -13.31
C GLU A 172 -33.02 -8.61 -12.64
N SER A 173 -33.03 -7.28 -12.55
CA SER A 173 -32.03 -6.52 -11.81
C SER A 173 -32.14 -6.88 -10.33
N GLN A 174 -31.40 -7.90 -9.90
CA GLN A 174 -31.07 -8.07 -8.50
C GLN A 174 -30.13 -6.94 -8.11
N SER A 175 -30.54 -6.24 -7.06
CA SER A 175 -29.91 -5.06 -6.48
C SER A 175 -28.41 -5.28 -6.23
N VAL A 176 -27.60 -4.47 -6.90
CA VAL A 176 -26.20 -4.23 -6.55
C VAL A 176 -26.16 -3.80 -5.08
N VAL A 177 -25.55 -4.61 -4.21
CA VAL A 177 -25.25 -4.18 -2.84
C VAL A 177 -24.09 -3.19 -2.95
N THR A 178 -24.42 -1.92 -3.15
CA THR A 178 -23.43 -0.82 -3.07
C THR A 178 -23.00 -0.70 -1.62
N SER A 179 -21.71 -0.91 -1.32
CA SER A 179 -21.18 -0.65 0.02
C SER A 179 -21.53 0.77 0.47
N PRO A 180 -21.95 0.96 1.74
CA PRO A 180 -22.35 2.28 2.23
C PRO A 180 -21.19 3.27 2.08
N SER A 181 -21.51 4.41 1.51
CA SER A 181 -20.59 5.50 1.22
C SER A 181 -21.23 6.84 1.56
N ILE A 182 -20.45 7.73 2.15
CA ILE A 182 -20.93 8.98 2.75
C ILE A 182 -20.08 10.18 2.33
N ALA A 183 -20.75 11.30 2.04
CA ALA A 183 -20.13 12.61 1.98
C ALA A 183 -20.59 13.46 3.16
N VAL A 184 -19.66 14.13 3.85
CA VAL A 184 -19.99 15.10 4.90
C VAL A 184 -19.90 16.51 4.31
N LEU A 185 -21.03 17.19 4.22
CA LEU A 185 -21.11 18.56 3.75
C LEU A 185 -20.73 19.54 4.88
N PRO A 186 -20.22 20.74 4.53
CA PRO A 186 -19.97 21.78 5.52
C PRO A 186 -21.29 22.20 6.16
N PHE A 187 -21.33 22.17 7.49
CA PHE A 187 -22.51 22.58 8.25
C PHE A 187 -22.76 24.08 8.04
N ALA A 188 -24.03 24.44 7.92
CA ALA A 188 -24.44 25.82 7.70
C ALA A 188 -24.44 26.62 9.02
N ASP A 189 -23.85 27.82 9.02
CA ASP A 189 -24.09 28.77 10.10
C ASP A 189 -25.43 29.48 9.91
N MET A 190 -26.38 29.17 10.80
CA MET A 190 -27.72 29.75 10.89
C MET A 190 -27.86 30.71 12.09
N SER A 191 -26.75 31.14 12.67
CA SER A 191 -26.73 32.15 13.73
C SER A 191 -27.13 33.52 13.19
N PRO A 192 -27.82 34.37 13.97
CA PRO A 192 -28.21 35.71 13.51
C PRO A 192 -27.03 36.59 13.07
N GLU A 193 -25.86 36.37 13.66
CA GLU A 193 -24.63 37.16 13.45
C GLU A 193 -23.71 36.55 12.37
N GLN A 194 -23.97 35.32 11.91
CA GLN A 194 -23.17 34.58 10.92
C GLN A 194 -21.66 34.51 11.23
N ASP A 195 -21.30 34.41 12.51
CA ASP A 195 -19.92 34.42 13.00
C ASP A 195 -19.42 33.05 13.50
N GLN A 196 -20.22 31.98 13.33
CA GLN A 196 -19.93 30.61 13.77
C GLN A 196 -19.51 29.67 12.63
N GLU A 197 -19.22 30.20 11.45
CA GLU A 197 -18.80 29.41 10.27
C GLU A 197 -17.55 28.56 10.54
N TYR A 198 -16.58 29.08 11.31
CA TYR A 198 -15.39 28.33 11.71
C TYR A 198 -15.73 27.08 12.55
N PHE A 199 -16.69 27.21 13.47
CA PHE A 199 -17.11 26.10 14.32
C PHE A 199 -17.96 25.08 13.55
N ALA A 200 -18.83 25.56 12.65
CA ALA A 200 -19.60 24.68 11.76
C ALA A 200 -18.70 23.86 10.82
N ASP A 201 -17.66 24.48 10.24
CA ASP A 201 -16.65 23.77 9.46
C ASP A 201 -15.85 22.79 10.33
N GLY A 202 -15.47 23.18 11.56
CA GLY A 202 -14.75 22.34 12.51
C GLY A 202 -15.48 21.05 12.87
N ILE A 203 -16.78 21.13 13.20
CA ILE A 203 -17.63 19.95 13.42
C ILE A 203 -17.67 19.05 12.19
N SER A 204 -17.83 19.64 11.01
CA SER A 204 -17.93 18.89 9.75
C SER A 204 -16.64 18.13 9.44
N GLU A 205 -15.48 18.75 9.72
CA GLU A 205 -14.17 18.13 9.58
C GLU A 205 -13.94 17.01 10.58
N GLU A 206 -14.29 17.23 11.85
CA GLU A 206 -14.07 16.23 12.89
C GLU A 206 -14.95 15.00 12.69
N ILE A 207 -16.23 15.19 12.32
CA ILE A 207 -17.11 14.08 11.93
C ILE A 207 -16.52 13.33 10.73
N LEU A 208 -16.07 14.03 9.68
CA LEU A 208 -15.45 13.40 8.51
C LEU A 208 -14.23 12.57 8.91
N ASN A 209 -13.34 13.11 9.75
CA ASN A 209 -12.15 12.44 10.24
C ASN A 209 -12.48 11.17 11.03
N LEU A 210 -13.45 11.25 11.95
CA LEU A 210 -13.89 10.11 12.75
C LEU A 210 -14.55 9.02 11.88
N LEU A 211 -15.35 9.40 10.88
CA LEU A 211 -15.97 8.46 9.95
C LEU A 211 -14.94 7.70 9.10
N THR A 212 -13.77 8.28 8.80
CA THR A 212 -12.71 7.56 8.05
C THR A 212 -12.21 6.31 8.78
N ARG A 213 -12.41 6.26 10.11
CA ARG A 213 -12.02 5.13 10.97
C ARG A 213 -13.11 4.07 11.09
N VAL A 214 -14.29 4.28 10.49
CA VAL A 214 -15.42 3.33 10.54
C VAL A 214 -15.22 2.25 9.46
N PRO A 215 -15.03 0.98 9.86
CA PRO A 215 -14.86 -0.11 8.90
C PRO A 215 -16.10 -0.28 8.02
N GLY A 216 -15.90 -0.58 6.74
CA GLY A 216 -17.01 -0.79 5.79
C GLY A 216 -17.70 0.49 5.28
N LEU A 217 -17.28 1.68 5.73
CA LEU A 217 -17.82 2.96 5.28
C LEU A 217 -16.83 3.69 4.36
N ARG A 218 -17.22 3.94 3.11
CA ARG A 218 -16.39 4.77 2.20
C ARG A 218 -16.70 6.25 2.39
N VAL A 219 -15.73 7.01 2.88
CA VAL A 219 -15.88 8.46 3.14
C VAL A 219 -15.28 9.29 2.01
N ILE A 220 -16.03 10.30 1.52
CA ILE A 220 -15.54 11.22 0.50
C ILE A 220 -14.60 12.25 1.10
N ALA A 221 -13.48 12.48 0.41
CA ALA A 221 -12.47 13.45 0.80
C ALA A 221 -13.07 14.85 1.01
N ARG A 222 -12.61 15.52 2.08
CA ARG A 222 -13.02 16.87 2.49
C ARG A 222 -13.10 17.85 1.33
N THR A 223 -12.06 17.93 0.49
CA THR A 223 -11.96 18.89 -0.62
C THR A 223 -13.09 18.73 -1.64
N SER A 224 -13.54 17.50 -1.86
CA SER A 224 -14.64 17.20 -2.78
C SER A 224 -15.99 17.57 -2.17
N SER A 225 -16.24 17.23 -0.90
CA SER A 225 -17.50 17.56 -0.21
C SER A 225 -17.64 19.06 0.08
N PHE A 226 -16.56 19.72 0.52
CA PHE A 226 -16.55 21.16 0.83
C PHE A 226 -16.55 22.04 -0.43
N SER A 227 -16.31 21.46 -1.62
CA SER A 227 -16.46 22.20 -2.87
C SER A 227 -17.90 22.69 -3.11
N PHE A 228 -18.89 22.02 -2.50
CA PHE A 228 -20.31 22.37 -2.58
C PHE A 228 -20.73 23.47 -1.58
N LYS A 229 -19.80 23.99 -0.77
CA LYS A 229 -20.07 25.11 0.14
C LYS A 229 -20.61 26.31 -0.63
N ASN A 230 -21.67 26.93 -0.14
CA ASN A 230 -22.37 28.07 -0.76
C ASN A 230 -22.94 27.81 -2.17
N GLN A 231 -23.10 26.54 -2.56
CA GLN A 231 -23.82 26.17 -3.78
C GLN A 231 -25.25 25.77 -3.43
N ASN A 232 -26.24 26.36 -4.11
CA ASN A 232 -27.63 25.90 -4.05
C ASN A 232 -27.81 24.70 -4.99
N ALA A 233 -27.17 23.57 -4.65
CA ALA A 233 -27.29 22.31 -5.37
C ALA A 233 -28.19 21.34 -4.57
N ASP A 234 -29.01 20.57 -5.26
CA ASP A 234 -29.85 19.54 -4.65
C ASP A 234 -29.00 18.38 -4.11
N ILE A 235 -29.40 17.78 -2.98
CA ILE A 235 -28.64 16.71 -2.32
C ILE A 235 -28.49 15.49 -3.24
N ALA A 236 -29.50 15.17 -4.04
CA ALA A 236 -29.42 14.05 -4.99
C ALA A 236 -28.39 14.32 -6.10
N ASP A 237 -28.25 15.57 -6.54
CA ASP A 237 -27.25 15.96 -7.53
C ASP A 237 -25.83 15.95 -6.94
N ILE A 238 -25.68 16.41 -5.68
CA ILE A 238 -24.41 16.34 -4.94
C ILE A 238 -23.99 14.88 -4.80
N ALA A 239 -24.91 14.01 -4.35
CA ALA A 239 -24.62 12.59 -4.14
C ALA A 239 -24.24 11.86 -5.43
N LYS A 240 -24.91 12.16 -6.56
CA LYS A 240 -24.53 11.64 -7.88
C LYS A 240 -23.14 12.09 -8.31
N ARG A 241 -22.82 13.37 -8.13
CA ARG A 241 -21.51 13.94 -8.52
C ARG A 241 -20.36 13.39 -7.67
N LEU A 242 -20.62 13.15 -6.38
CA LEU A 242 -19.67 12.55 -5.46
C LEU A 242 -19.69 11.02 -5.49
N ASN A 243 -20.61 10.43 -6.26
CA ASN A 243 -20.87 9.00 -6.34
C ASN A 243 -21.01 8.39 -4.94
N VAL A 244 -21.93 8.87 -4.11
CA VAL A 244 -22.17 8.35 -2.74
C VAL A 244 -23.61 7.89 -2.54
N THR A 245 -23.79 6.94 -1.63
CA THR A 245 -25.10 6.43 -1.22
C THR A 245 -25.78 7.31 -0.17
N HIS A 246 -25.01 8.07 0.61
CA HIS A 246 -25.48 8.87 1.73
C HIS A 246 -24.79 10.24 1.78
N VAL A 247 -25.49 11.24 2.28
CA VAL A 247 -24.96 12.59 2.52
C VAL A 247 -25.30 13.01 3.95
N LEU A 248 -24.29 13.44 4.70
CA LEU A 248 -24.47 14.08 6.00
C LEU A 248 -24.44 15.59 5.81
N GLU A 249 -25.46 16.27 6.32
CA GLU A 249 -25.52 17.72 6.37
C GLU A 249 -25.94 18.19 7.77
N GLY A 250 -25.78 19.48 8.04
CA GLY A 250 -26.13 20.03 9.34
C GLY A 250 -26.08 21.54 9.40
N SER A 251 -26.43 22.07 10.56
CA SER A 251 -26.42 23.50 10.83
C SER A 251 -26.06 23.80 12.28
N VAL A 252 -25.34 24.89 12.49
CA VAL A 252 -25.08 25.47 13.80
C VAL A 252 -25.87 26.76 13.95
N ARG A 253 -26.50 26.98 15.10
CA ARG A 253 -27.17 28.23 15.43
C ARG A 253 -26.88 28.63 16.87
N GLN A 254 -26.23 29.78 17.04
CA GLN A 254 -26.05 30.38 18.35
C GLN A 254 -27.11 31.44 18.64
N SER A 255 -27.64 31.42 19.87
CA SER A 255 -28.59 32.41 20.38
C SER A 255 -28.31 32.69 21.86
N GLY A 256 -27.65 33.82 22.14
CA GLY A 256 -27.15 34.13 23.48
C GLY A 256 -26.07 33.13 23.90
N ASN A 257 -26.21 32.53 25.09
CA ASN A 257 -25.25 31.55 25.62
C ASN A 257 -25.61 30.09 25.29
N LYS A 258 -26.44 29.85 24.27
CA LYS A 258 -26.80 28.50 23.83
C LYS A 258 -26.47 28.32 22.36
N MET A 259 -25.86 27.19 22.06
CA MET A 259 -25.49 26.76 20.73
C MET A 259 -26.28 25.50 20.39
N ARG A 260 -27.02 25.55 19.28
CA ARG A 260 -27.79 24.44 18.76
C ARG A 260 -27.11 23.89 17.52
N VAL A 261 -26.81 22.61 17.52
CA VAL A 261 -26.26 21.90 16.36
C VAL A 261 -27.29 20.89 15.90
N THR A 262 -27.66 20.91 14.62
CA THR A 262 -28.53 19.92 13.99
C THR A 262 -27.72 19.15 12.96
N ALA A 263 -27.78 17.82 12.98
CA ALA A 263 -27.12 16.95 12.01
C ALA A 263 -28.16 16.01 11.40
N GLN A 264 -28.04 15.72 10.10
CA GLN A 264 -29.02 14.94 9.35
C GLN A 264 -28.34 14.06 8.30
N LEU A 265 -28.76 12.79 8.24
CA LEU A 265 -28.31 11.81 7.25
C LEU A 265 -29.39 11.61 6.19
N VAL A 266 -29.02 11.81 4.93
CA VAL A 266 -29.93 11.69 3.78
C VAL A 266 -29.51 10.54 2.87
N ASN A 267 -30.48 9.72 2.45
CA ASN A 267 -30.29 8.69 1.45
C ASN A 267 -30.29 9.31 0.04
N ALA A 268 -29.23 9.06 -0.74
CA ALA A 268 -29.06 9.62 -2.07
C ALA A 268 -30.02 9.07 -3.14
N ALA A 269 -30.55 7.86 -2.95
CA ALA A 269 -31.37 7.16 -3.94
C ALA A 269 -32.80 7.71 -4.00
N ASN A 270 -33.34 8.14 -2.86
CA ASN A 270 -34.73 8.58 -2.72
C ASN A 270 -34.89 9.94 -2.00
N SER A 271 -33.79 10.62 -1.66
CA SER A 271 -33.77 11.89 -0.92
C SER A 271 -34.51 11.83 0.43
N GLU A 272 -34.56 10.65 1.06
CA GLU A 272 -35.20 10.46 2.35
C GLU A 272 -34.24 10.77 3.50
N HIS A 273 -34.73 11.49 4.51
CA HIS A 273 -33.99 11.69 5.76
C HIS A 273 -34.04 10.40 6.59
N ILE A 274 -32.91 9.73 6.72
CA ILE A 274 -32.75 8.49 7.49
C ILE A 274 -32.70 8.81 8.99
N TRP A 275 -32.01 9.89 9.33
CA TRP A 275 -31.76 10.27 10.72
C TRP A 275 -31.60 11.80 10.81
N SER A 276 -32.09 12.38 11.89
CA SER A 276 -31.88 13.78 12.23
C SER A 276 -31.90 13.94 13.74
N GLU A 277 -30.88 14.60 14.28
CA GLU A 277 -30.81 14.93 15.70
C GLU A 277 -30.43 16.39 15.93
N THR A 278 -30.79 16.88 17.11
CA THR A 278 -30.51 18.25 17.52
C THR A 278 -29.90 18.28 18.92
N TYR A 279 -28.74 18.92 19.02
CA TYR A 279 -27.94 19.02 20.23
C TYR A 279 -27.90 20.47 20.71
N ASP A 280 -28.35 20.71 21.94
CA ASP A 280 -28.20 21.99 22.62
C ASP A 280 -26.98 21.93 23.56
N ARG A 281 -26.06 22.88 23.43
CA ARG A 281 -24.83 22.99 24.23
C ARG A 281 -24.59 24.43 24.71
N THR A 282 -23.84 24.56 25.79
CA THR A 282 -23.40 25.86 26.34
C THR A 282 -21.92 26.04 25.97
N PRO A 283 -21.50 27.13 25.31
CA PRO A 283 -20.18 27.26 24.67
C PRO A 283 -19.03 27.58 25.65
N ASP A 284 -18.96 26.88 26.79
CA ASP A 284 -17.92 27.11 27.81
C ASP A 284 -16.53 26.62 27.33
N ASP A 285 -16.50 25.49 26.60
CA ASP A 285 -15.32 24.98 25.87
C ASP A 285 -15.75 24.48 24.49
N ILE A 286 -15.63 25.36 23.50
CA ILE A 286 -16.08 25.11 22.13
C ILE A 286 -15.36 23.91 21.48
N PHE A 287 -14.09 23.66 21.81
CA PHE A 287 -13.34 22.54 21.24
C PHE A 287 -13.73 21.20 21.86
N ALA A 288 -13.93 21.14 23.19
CA ALA A 288 -14.44 19.94 23.83
C ALA A 288 -15.84 19.58 23.31
N ILE A 289 -16.69 20.59 23.09
CA ILE A 289 -18.02 20.40 22.50
C ILE A 289 -17.94 19.86 21.07
N GLN A 290 -16.98 20.33 20.27
CA GLN A 290 -16.76 19.83 18.92
C GLN A 290 -16.42 18.33 18.93
N ASP A 291 -15.48 17.91 19.77
CA ASP A 291 -15.03 16.52 19.86
C ASP A 291 -16.16 15.59 20.37
N GLU A 292 -16.85 16.00 21.45
CA GLU A 292 -17.96 15.24 22.04
C GLU A 292 -19.14 15.09 21.07
N LEU A 293 -19.56 16.19 20.44
CA LEU A 293 -20.66 16.16 19.47
C LEU A 293 -20.31 15.32 18.25
N SER A 294 -19.07 15.44 17.74
CA SER A 294 -18.66 14.69 16.56
C SER A 294 -18.63 13.19 16.84
N ALA A 295 -18.16 12.77 18.02
CA ALA A 295 -18.22 11.38 18.46
C ALA A 295 -19.66 10.86 18.60
N GLU A 296 -20.55 11.63 19.23
CA GLU A 296 -21.97 11.28 19.40
C GLU A 296 -22.69 11.14 18.06
N VAL A 297 -22.43 12.06 17.12
CA VAL A 297 -22.97 11.98 15.75
C VAL A 297 -22.44 10.74 15.03
N VAL A 298 -21.15 10.45 15.09
CA VAL A 298 -20.57 9.27 14.41
C VAL A 298 -21.11 7.95 14.97
N GLU A 299 -21.33 7.86 16.27
CA GLU A 299 -21.96 6.70 16.90
C GLU A 299 -23.39 6.48 16.37
N GLN A 300 -24.21 7.53 16.35
CA GLN A 300 -25.58 7.46 15.83
C GLN A 300 -25.63 7.14 14.32
N LEU A 301 -24.69 7.67 13.54
CA LEU A 301 -24.56 7.36 12.12
C LEU A 301 -24.18 5.91 11.89
N ARG A 302 -23.28 5.35 12.72
CA ARG A 302 -22.91 3.93 12.63
C ARG A 302 -24.14 3.04 12.87
N LEU A 303 -24.94 3.35 13.89
CA LEU A 303 -26.19 2.63 14.19
C LEU A 303 -27.23 2.76 13.06
N SER A 304 -27.31 3.92 12.43
CA SER A 304 -28.29 4.17 11.36
C SER A 304 -27.89 3.56 10.01
N LEU A 305 -26.58 3.54 9.70
CA LEU A 305 -26.05 3.02 8.43
C LEU A 305 -25.90 1.51 8.41
N PHE A 306 -25.56 0.90 9.55
CA PHE A 306 -25.24 -0.52 9.66
C PHE A 306 -26.24 -1.30 10.52
N GLY A 307 -27.29 -0.64 11.02
CA GLY A 307 -28.18 -1.19 12.05
C GLY A 307 -27.55 -1.13 13.44
N ALA A 308 -28.37 -1.33 14.49
CA ALA A 308 -27.82 -1.69 15.79
C ALA A 308 -27.01 -2.99 15.58
N PRO A 309 -25.77 -3.09 16.09
CA PRO A 309 -25.00 -4.31 15.93
C PRO A 309 -25.83 -5.47 16.47
N ASP A 310 -25.97 -6.55 15.69
CA ASP A 310 -26.80 -7.71 16.05
C ASP A 310 -26.34 -8.40 17.34
N LYS A 311 -25.19 -7.99 17.89
CA LYS A 311 -24.89 -8.07 19.32
C LYS A 311 -24.10 -6.83 19.71
N VAL A 312 -24.71 -5.90 20.47
CA VAL A 312 -23.91 -5.08 21.40
C VAL A 312 -23.42 -6.06 22.46
N GLN A 313 -22.25 -6.68 22.23
CA GLN A 313 -21.49 -7.15 23.38
C GLN A 313 -21.21 -5.91 24.21
N THR A 314 -21.76 -5.85 25.41
CA THR A 314 -21.40 -4.88 26.43
C THR A 314 -19.98 -5.20 26.89
N VAL A 315 -18.98 -4.92 26.06
CA VAL A 315 -17.58 -5.13 26.40
C VAL A 315 -17.19 -4.09 27.45
N ASP A 316 -16.58 -4.53 28.56
CA ASP A 316 -16.02 -3.59 29.54
C ASP A 316 -14.93 -2.76 28.83
N THR A 317 -15.14 -1.44 28.78
CA THR A 317 -14.24 -0.48 28.10
C THR A 317 -12.77 -0.62 28.52
N ARG A 318 -12.48 -1.11 29.74
CA ARG A 318 -11.11 -1.37 30.21
C ARG A 318 -10.51 -2.61 29.55
N ALA A 319 -11.27 -3.69 29.42
CA ALA A 319 -10.85 -4.89 28.70
C ALA A 319 -10.58 -4.55 27.22
N TYR A 320 -11.48 -3.77 26.61
CA TYR A 320 -11.35 -3.28 25.25
C TYR A 320 -10.07 -2.43 25.06
N THR A 321 -9.81 -1.47 25.96
CA THR A 321 -8.62 -0.61 25.91
C THR A 321 -7.32 -1.41 26.03
N LEU A 322 -7.28 -2.40 26.94
CA LEU A 322 -6.13 -3.28 27.11
C LEU A 322 -5.85 -4.12 25.86
N ALA A 323 -6.89 -4.68 25.23
CA ALA A 323 -6.75 -5.42 23.99
C ALA A 323 -6.31 -4.54 22.81
N LEU A 324 -6.81 -3.30 22.71
CA LEU A 324 -6.35 -2.36 21.69
C LEU A 324 -4.88 -1.98 21.87
N HIS A 325 -4.42 -1.79 23.11
CA HIS A 325 -3.02 -1.52 23.40
C HIS A 325 -2.14 -2.73 23.04
N ALA A 326 -2.57 -3.94 23.40
CA ALA A 326 -1.88 -5.16 23.01
C ALA A 326 -1.77 -5.31 21.49
N ARG A 327 -2.86 -5.07 20.75
CA ARG A 327 -2.88 -5.09 19.27
C ARG A 327 -1.92 -4.06 18.67
N HIS A 328 -1.88 -2.85 19.23
CA HIS A 328 -0.96 -1.82 18.78
C HIS A 328 0.50 -2.26 18.91
N LEU A 329 0.85 -2.89 20.04
CA LEU A 329 2.20 -3.43 20.27
C LEU A 329 2.50 -4.64 19.37
N LEU A 330 1.53 -5.54 19.16
CA LEU A 330 1.68 -6.68 18.23
C LEU A 330 1.93 -6.24 16.80
N ASN A 331 1.37 -5.10 16.38
CA ASN A 331 1.61 -4.55 15.05
C ASN A 331 3.02 -3.94 14.87
N GLN A 332 3.74 -3.65 15.96
CA GLN A 332 5.12 -3.16 15.90
C GLN A 332 6.15 -4.29 15.76
N TYR A 333 5.75 -5.54 16.02
CA TYR A 333 6.57 -6.75 15.84
C TYR A 333 7.91 -6.75 16.61
N ASP A 334 7.94 -6.11 17.77
CA ASP A 334 9.14 -6.04 18.63
C ASP A 334 9.12 -7.19 19.67
N PRO A 335 10.09 -8.13 19.61
CA PRO A 335 10.18 -9.25 20.56
C PRO A 335 10.24 -8.83 22.02
N GLU A 336 10.80 -7.66 22.34
CA GLU A 336 10.90 -7.16 23.71
C GLU A 336 9.53 -6.84 24.33
N HIS A 337 8.53 -6.56 23.49
CA HIS A 337 7.18 -6.25 23.93
C HIS A 337 6.29 -7.48 24.16
N LEU A 338 6.67 -8.67 23.70
CA LEU A 338 5.83 -9.88 23.73
C LEU A 338 5.36 -10.28 25.15
N PRO A 339 6.22 -10.27 26.20
CA PRO A 339 5.75 -10.55 27.56
C PRO A 339 4.74 -9.53 28.09
N LYS A 340 4.90 -8.26 27.69
CA LYS A 340 4.01 -7.17 28.09
C LYS A 340 2.65 -7.26 27.40
N ILE A 341 2.64 -7.64 26.12
CA ILE A 341 1.43 -7.92 25.34
C ILE A 341 0.64 -9.04 26.02
N GLU A 342 1.28 -10.17 26.35
CA GLU A 342 0.60 -11.29 27.03
C GLU A 342 -0.06 -10.83 28.34
N SER A 343 0.66 -10.02 29.11
CA SER A 343 0.15 -9.46 30.37
C SER A 343 -1.08 -8.57 30.17
N PHE A 344 -1.10 -7.70 29.16
CA PHE A 344 -2.27 -6.86 28.87
C PHE A 344 -3.48 -7.68 28.45
N LEU A 345 -3.30 -8.68 27.60
CA LEU A 345 -4.39 -9.54 27.12
C LEU A 345 -4.95 -10.41 28.25
N ARG A 346 -4.09 -10.98 29.11
CA ARG A 346 -4.55 -11.73 30.29
C ARG A 346 -5.27 -10.85 31.30
N GLN A 347 -4.87 -9.58 31.44
CA GLN A 347 -5.61 -8.62 32.27
C GLN A 347 -6.98 -8.29 31.66
N ALA A 348 -7.08 -8.15 30.33
CA ALA A 348 -8.36 -7.97 29.65
C ALA A 348 -9.29 -9.15 29.91
N LEU A 349 -8.80 -10.39 29.79
CA LEU A 349 -9.59 -11.61 30.04
C LEU A 349 -9.94 -11.83 31.52
N LYS A 350 -9.18 -11.23 32.45
CA LYS A 350 -9.57 -11.24 33.86
C LYS A 350 -10.77 -10.32 34.13
N ILE A 351 -10.91 -9.25 33.34
CA ILE A 351 -12.03 -8.30 33.43
C ILE A 351 -13.24 -8.87 32.69
N ASP A 352 -13.03 -9.38 31.49
CA ASP A 352 -14.05 -9.97 30.63
C ASP A 352 -13.56 -11.30 30.05
N PRO A 353 -13.85 -12.44 30.73
CA PRO A 353 -13.36 -13.76 30.32
C PRO A 353 -13.84 -14.23 28.95
N ASP A 354 -14.96 -13.68 28.46
CA ASP A 354 -15.56 -14.08 27.18
C ASP A 354 -15.22 -13.08 26.05
N PHE A 355 -14.25 -12.19 26.27
CA PHE A 355 -13.87 -11.18 25.29
C PHE A 355 -13.06 -11.76 24.12
N VAL A 356 -13.76 -12.12 23.03
CA VAL A 356 -13.21 -12.79 21.84
C VAL A 356 -12.03 -12.06 21.20
N MET A 357 -12.03 -10.72 21.18
CA MET A 357 -10.89 -9.97 20.67
C MET A 357 -9.61 -10.21 21.47
N ALA A 358 -9.69 -10.32 22.80
CA ALA A 358 -8.51 -10.62 23.60
C ALA A 358 -8.03 -12.07 23.43
N LEU A 359 -8.96 -13.02 23.26
CA LEU A 359 -8.64 -14.43 22.96
C LEU A 359 -7.92 -14.58 21.61
N THR A 360 -8.44 -13.94 20.56
CA THR A 360 -7.85 -13.97 19.21
C THR A 360 -6.49 -13.26 19.15
N GLU A 361 -6.29 -12.16 19.88
CA GLU A 361 -4.97 -11.52 19.99
C GLU A 361 -3.96 -12.36 20.80
N LEU A 362 -4.40 -13.16 21.80
CA LEU A 362 -3.51 -14.12 22.46
C LEU A 362 -3.09 -15.23 21.50
N ALA A 363 -4.02 -15.73 20.69
CA ALA A 363 -3.69 -16.70 19.66
C ALA A 363 -2.62 -16.13 18.72
N ARG A 364 -2.81 -14.91 18.21
CA ARG A 364 -1.82 -14.20 17.39
C ARG A 364 -0.45 -14.12 18.07
N LEU A 365 -0.42 -13.76 19.35
CA LEU A 365 0.80 -13.66 20.12
C LEU A 365 1.53 -15.02 20.20
N TYR A 366 0.81 -16.10 20.47
CA TYR A 366 1.39 -17.44 20.54
C TYR A 366 1.96 -17.89 19.20
N VAL A 367 1.26 -17.59 18.10
CA VAL A 367 1.79 -17.80 16.75
C VAL A 367 3.11 -17.06 16.56
N HIS A 368 3.18 -15.76 16.88
CA HIS A 368 4.41 -14.98 16.72
C HIS A 368 5.55 -15.52 17.61
N GLN A 369 5.25 -16.01 18.82
CA GLN A 369 6.26 -16.63 19.70
C GLN A 369 6.81 -17.93 19.12
N GLY A 370 5.96 -18.73 18.46
CA GLY A 370 6.38 -19.93 17.73
C GLY A 370 7.23 -19.59 16.52
N GLU A 371 6.76 -18.69 15.67
CA GLU A 371 7.46 -18.25 14.45
C GLU A 371 8.83 -17.63 14.75
N SER A 372 8.97 -16.90 15.86
CA SER A 372 10.24 -16.28 16.26
C SER A 372 11.16 -17.22 17.06
N GLY A 373 10.78 -18.49 17.25
CA GLY A 373 11.52 -19.46 18.07
C GLY A 373 11.61 -19.13 19.56
N LEU A 374 10.78 -18.21 20.07
CA LEU A 374 10.74 -17.86 21.50
C LEU A 374 10.08 -18.97 22.35
N ARG A 375 9.21 -19.77 21.73
CA ARG A 375 8.64 -21.00 22.28
C ARG A 375 8.65 -22.06 21.18
N SER A 376 8.77 -23.33 21.56
CA SER A 376 8.61 -24.40 20.56
C SER A 376 7.16 -24.49 20.10
N LEU A 377 6.92 -25.04 18.91
CA LEU A 377 5.56 -25.29 18.42
C LEU A 377 4.77 -26.22 19.37
N ASP A 378 5.44 -27.22 19.96
CA ASP A 378 4.87 -28.11 20.99
C ASP A 378 4.33 -27.36 22.22
N GLU A 379 4.97 -26.25 22.61
CA GLU A 379 4.52 -25.40 23.71
C GLU A 379 3.40 -24.44 23.29
N VAL A 380 3.43 -23.98 22.03
CA VAL A 380 2.48 -23.01 21.45
C VAL A 380 1.14 -23.66 21.15
N GLU A 381 1.14 -24.86 20.56
CA GLU A 381 -0.05 -25.57 20.10
C GLU A 381 -1.16 -25.68 21.17
N PRO A 382 -0.92 -26.21 22.39
CA PRO A 382 -1.98 -26.35 23.39
C PRO A 382 -2.52 -24.99 23.85
N LEU A 383 -1.67 -23.96 23.95
CA LEU A 383 -2.07 -22.61 24.35
C LEU A 383 -2.91 -21.93 23.28
N PHE A 384 -2.53 -22.10 22.01
CA PHE A 384 -3.26 -21.59 20.86
C PHE A 384 -4.65 -22.23 20.78
N HIS A 385 -4.73 -23.57 20.87
CA HIS A 385 -6.01 -24.27 20.81
C HIS A 385 -6.92 -23.95 21.99
N GLU A 386 -6.39 -23.75 23.19
CA GLU A 386 -7.18 -23.31 24.35
C GLU A 386 -7.94 -22.01 24.05
N VAL A 387 -7.23 -20.97 23.58
CA VAL A 387 -7.84 -19.66 23.36
C VAL A 387 -8.74 -19.60 22.12
N ILE A 388 -8.36 -20.27 21.03
CA ILE A 388 -9.14 -20.26 19.78
C ILE A 388 -10.39 -21.13 19.88
N ASN A 389 -10.32 -22.30 20.52
CA ASN A 389 -11.52 -23.12 20.74
C ASN A 389 -12.49 -22.39 21.66
N ARG A 390 -11.99 -21.72 22.72
CA ARG A 390 -12.84 -20.89 23.58
C ARG A 390 -13.49 -19.74 22.82
N ALA A 391 -12.73 -19.04 21.96
CA ALA A 391 -13.27 -17.97 21.12
C ALA A 391 -14.37 -18.49 20.18
N ASN A 392 -14.19 -19.68 19.61
CA ASN A 392 -15.17 -20.33 18.74
C ASN A 392 -16.44 -20.77 19.48
N GLU A 393 -16.33 -21.22 20.74
CA GLU A 393 -17.51 -21.51 21.58
C GLU A 393 -18.37 -20.27 21.82
N ILE A 394 -17.75 -19.10 21.98
CA ILE A 394 -18.43 -17.83 22.30
C ILE A 394 -19.01 -17.20 21.02
N GLU A 395 -18.22 -17.13 19.96
CA GLU A 395 -18.59 -16.56 18.66
C GLU A 395 -18.28 -17.54 17.51
N PRO A 396 -19.14 -18.57 17.29
CA PRO A 396 -18.95 -19.57 16.25
C PRO A 396 -19.15 -19.04 14.81
N ASP A 397 -19.52 -17.77 14.66
CA ASP A 397 -19.66 -17.09 13.36
C ASP A 397 -18.69 -15.90 13.25
N ASN A 398 -17.53 -15.97 13.92
CA ASN A 398 -16.48 -14.95 13.83
C ASN A 398 -15.46 -15.30 12.74
N GLY A 399 -15.28 -14.40 11.77
CA GLY A 399 -14.34 -14.60 10.65
C GLY A 399 -12.87 -14.71 11.09
N VAL A 400 -12.43 -13.93 12.08
CA VAL A 400 -11.04 -13.98 12.59
C VAL A 400 -10.75 -15.30 13.28
N VAL A 401 -11.70 -15.83 14.05
CA VAL A 401 -11.59 -17.16 14.67
C VAL A 401 -11.44 -18.24 13.61
N HIS A 402 -12.23 -18.17 12.53
CA HIS A 402 -12.14 -19.11 11.42
C HIS A 402 -10.82 -19.02 10.64
N ILE A 403 -10.19 -17.84 10.54
CA ILE A 403 -8.83 -17.73 10.00
C ILE A 403 -7.85 -18.52 10.85
N TYR A 404 -7.86 -18.33 12.17
CA TYR A 404 -6.97 -19.08 13.06
C TYR A 404 -7.23 -20.58 13.03
N LEU A 405 -8.49 -21.02 13.03
CA LEU A 405 -8.84 -22.43 12.87
C LEU A 405 -8.38 -23.01 11.53
N GLY A 406 -8.40 -22.22 10.44
CA GLY A 406 -7.94 -22.66 9.14
C GLY A 406 -6.42 -22.71 9.00
N TYR A 407 -5.69 -21.83 9.67
CA TYR A 407 -4.23 -21.85 9.67
C TYR A 407 -3.63 -22.84 10.69
N ALA A 408 -4.40 -23.34 11.65
CA ALA A 408 -3.88 -24.24 12.69
C ALA A 408 -3.33 -25.57 12.13
N PRO A 409 -4.05 -26.33 11.26
CA PRO A 409 -3.53 -27.58 10.71
C PRO A 409 -2.24 -27.35 9.92
N LEU A 410 -2.18 -26.24 9.20
CA LEU A 410 -1.01 -25.80 8.46
C LEU A 410 0.19 -25.52 9.37
N MET A 411 -0.04 -24.89 10.51
CA MET A 411 1.00 -24.48 11.45
C MET A 411 1.55 -25.64 12.30
N PHE A 412 0.69 -26.53 12.76
CA PHE A 412 1.05 -27.58 13.72
C PHE A 412 1.24 -28.96 13.08
N GLU A 413 0.59 -29.21 11.94
CA GLU A 413 0.57 -30.52 11.29
C GLU A 413 1.18 -30.49 9.88
N GLY A 414 1.52 -29.29 9.36
CA GLY A 414 1.94 -29.12 7.97
C GLY A 414 0.83 -29.42 6.95
N ASP A 415 -0.44 -29.50 7.39
CA ASP A 415 -1.57 -29.84 6.53
C ASP A 415 -2.28 -28.59 6.03
N ILE A 416 -1.88 -28.13 4.84
CA ILE A 416 -2.54 -27.00 4.19
C ILE A 416 -3.95 -27.33 3.67
N ARG A 417 -4.31 -28.60 3.48
CA ARG A 417 -5.61 -28.95 2.88
C ARG A 417 -6.73 -28.84 3.89
N SER A 418 -6.52 -29.38 5.10
CA SER A 418 -7.57 -29.49 6.11
C SER A 418 -8.07 -28.14 6.61
N GLY A 419 -7.26 -27.08 6.50
CA GLY A 419 -7.63 -25.71 6.86
C GLY A 419 -8.62 -25.01 5.92
N ALA A 420 -8.68 -25.44 4.66
CA ALA A 420 -9.33 -24.69 3.58
C ALA A 420 -10.81 -24.37 3.85
N PRO A 421 -11.64 -25.31 4.35
CA PRO A 421 -13.05 -25.03 4.66
C PRO A 421 -13.23 -23.92 5.70
N MET A 422 -12.34 -23.81 6.68
CA MET A 422 -12.40 -22.76 7.70
C MET A 422 -12.02 -21.40 7.11
N ILE A 423 -11.01 -21.34 6.25
CA ILE A 423 -10.63 -20.10 5.55
C ILE A 423 -11.75 -19.62 4.61
N VAL A 424 -12.39 -20.53 3.87
CA VAL A 424 -13.56 -20.20 3.04
C VAL A 424 -14.72 -19.71 3.90
N ARG A 425 -14.97 -20.33 5.05
CA ARG A 425 -15.99 -19.86 5.99
C ARG A 425 -15.65 -18.48 6.55
N ALA A 426 -14.38 -18.20 6.84
CA ALA A 426 -13.96 -16.90 7.37
C ALA A 426 -14.34 -15.74 6.45
N ILE A 427 -14.06 -15.87 5.14
CA ILE A 427 -14.38 -14.82 4.17
C ILE A 427 -15.89 -14.73 3.88
N GLN A 428 -16.64 -15.83 4.03
CA GLN A 428 -18.11 -15.79 3.97
C GLN A 428 -18.73 -15.05 5.16
N LEU A 429 -18.14 -15.21 6.35
CA LEU A 429 -18.59 -14.57 7.58
C LEU A 429 -18.26 -13.08 7.61
N ASP A 430 -17.05 -12.70 7.18
CA ASP A 430 -16.60 -11.33 7.23
C ASP A 430 -15.93 -10.88 5.92
N PRO A 431 -16.72 -10.77 4.82
CA PRO A 431 -16.21 -10.53 3.47
C PRO A 431 -15.54 -9.16 3.29
N THR A 432 -15.80 -8.20 4.19
CA THR A 432 -15.32 -6.82 4.02
C THR A 432 -14.19 -6.44 4.97
N ASN A 433 -13.88 -7.27 5.97
CA ASN A 433 -12.82 -7.01 6.93
C ASN A 433 -11.43 -7.17 6.29
N PRO A 434 -10.64 -6.10 6.17
CA PRO A 434 -9.34 -6.13 5.50
C PRO A 434 -8.35 -7.11 6.14
N TRP A 435 -8.47 -7.38 7.45
CA TRP A 435 -7.65 -8.38 8.11
C TRP A 435 -8.00 -9.78 7.60
N VAL A 436 -9.28 -10.16 7.59
CA VAL A 436 -9.73 -11.47 7.09
C VAL A 436 -9.35 -11.65 5.62
N VAL A 437 -9.64 -10.66 4.78
CA VAL A 437 -9.31 -10.72 3.35
C VAL A 437 -7.81 -10.89 3.11
N ARG A 438 -6.95 -10.19 3.88
CA ARG A 438 -5.49 -10.35 3.80
C ARG A 438 -5.05 -11.78 4.08
N TRP A 439 -5.54 -12.40 5.15
CA TRP A 439 -5.13 -13.77 5.48
C TRP A 439 -5.68 -14.80 4.48
N VAL A 440 -6.88 -14.56 3.93
CA VAL A 440 -7.41 -15.39 2.84
C VAL A 440 -6.54 -15.26 1.58
N GLN A 441 -6.05 -14.04 1.28
CA GLN A 441 -5.10 -13.82 0.19
C GLN A 441 -3.80 -14.62 0.41
N SER A 442 -3.21 -14.54 1.59
CA SER A 442 -1.98 -15.29 1.91
C SER A 442 -2.21 -16.80 1.80
N TYR A 443 -3.35 -17.30 2.27
CA TYR A 443 -3.69 -18.73 2.15
C TYR A 443 -3.88 -19.14 0.69
N ALA A 444 -4.55 -18.31 -0.11
CA ALA A 444 -4.72 -18.54 -1.55
C ALA A 444 -3.38 -18.63 -2.28
N LEU A 445 -2.38 -17.83 -1.88
CA LEU A 445 -1.02 -17.93 -2.42
C LEU A 445 -0.41 -19.28 -2.09
N SER A 446 -0.51 -19.72 -0.82
CA SER A 446 0.02 -20.99 -0.36
C SER A 446 -0.57 -22.21 -1.08
N ILE A 447 -1.84 -22.17 -1.49
CA ILE A 447 -2.48 -23.22 -2.30
C ILE A 447 -2.45 -22.94 -3.81
N ASN A 448 -1.61 -21.99 -4.25
CA ASN A 448 -1.40 -21.63 -5.66
C ASN A 448 -2.68 -21.20 -6.42
N ARG A 449 -3.64 -20.58 -5.74
CA ARG A 449 -4.85 -19.95 -6.32
C ARG A 449 -4.56 -18.49 -6.70
N LEU A 450 -3.63 -18.32 -7.64
CA LEU A 450 -3.02 -17.02 -7.98
C LEU A 450 -4.03 -15.99 -8.52
N ASP A 451 -5.12 -16.45 -9.14
CA ASP A 451 -6.26 -15.64 -9.56
C ASP A 451 -6.97 -14.95 -8.38
N LEU A 452 -7.17 -15.71 -7.29
CA LEU A 452 -7.74 -15.18 -6.05
C LEU A 452 -6.75 -14.25 -5.34
N VAL A 453 -5.45 -14.57 -5.36
CA VAL A 453 -4.41 -13.70 -4.77
C VAL A 453 -4.45 -12.30 -5.39
N GLU A 454 -4.56 -12.22 -6.71
CA GLU A 454 -4.65 -10.93 -7.40
C GLU A 454 -5.91 -10.17 -7.01
N ALA A 455 -7.08 -10.82 -7.08
CA ALA A 455 -8.36 -10.17 -6.78
C ALA A 455 -8.44 -9.67 -5.32
N LEU A 456 -8.06 -10.51 -4.35
CA LEU A 456 -8.07 -10.17 -2.93
C LEU A 456 -7.00 -9.11 -2.60
N GLY A 457 -5.80 -9.24 -3.19
CA GLY A 457 -4.72 -8.26 -3.01
C GLY A 457 -5.11 -6.87 -3.49
N LEU A 458 -5.67 -6.75 -4.70
CA LEU A 458 -6.17 -5.48 -5.22
C LEU A 458 -7.27 -4.89 -4.35
N TYR A 459 -8.18 -5.74 -3.84
CA TYR A 459 -9.23 -5.32 -2.90
C TYR A 459 -8.63 -4.69 -1.63
N VAL A 460 -7.66 -5.35 -0.99
CA VAL A 460 -7.06 -4.85 0.27
C VAL A 460 -6.18 -3.64 0.03
N ILE A 461 -5.31 -3.66 -0.99
CA ILE A 461 -4.38 -2.56 -1.30
C ILE A 461 -5.14 -1.28 -1.67
N SER A 462 -6.32 -1.38 -2.30
CA SER A 462 -7.15 -0.21 -2.59
C SER A 462 -7.67 0.51 -1.34
N ARG A 463 -7.71 -0.17 -0.18
CA ARG A 463 -8.19 0.35 1.12
C ARG A 463 -7.03 0.66 2.06
N ASP A 464 -6.00 -0.18 2.06
CA ASP A 464 -4.77 -0.01 2.81
C ASP A 464 -3.55 -0.14 1.88
N PRO A 465 -3.14 0.97 1.23
CA PRO A 465 -1.96 0.98 0.37
C PRO A 465 -0.65 0.72 1.13
N LEU A 466 -0.65 0.70 2.46
CA LEU A 466 0.54 0.44 3.28
C LEU A 466 0.60 -1.00 3.80
N CYS A 467 -0.32 -1.88 3.39
CA CYS A 467 -0.21 -3.30 3.69
C CYS A 467 0.95 -3.95 2.91
N ILE A 468 2.15 -3.91 3.48
CA ILE A 468 3.39 -4.46 2.88
C ILE A 468 3.24 -5.95 2.53
N ARG A 469 2.67 -6.77 3.43
CA ARG A 469 2.44 -8.20 3.19
C ARG A 469 1.47 -8.44 2.03
N CYS A 470 0.37 -7.69 1.97
CA CYS A 470 -0.61 -7.83 0.88
C CYS A 470 0.01 -7.50 -0.48
N GLN A 471 0.86 -6.47 -0.52
CA GLN A 471 1.63 -6.12 -1.72
C GLN A 471 2.63 -7.23 -2.05
N PHE A 472 3.35 -7.78 -1.06
CA PHE A 472 4.33 -8.82 -1.29
C PHE A 472 3.69 -10.07 -1.91
N ASP A 473 2.57 -10.53 -1.37
CA ASP A 473 1.83 -11.69 -1.88
C ASP A 473 1.31 -11.45 -3.31
N LEU A 474 0.86 -10.21 -3.61
CA LEU A 474 0.49 -9.80 -4.97
C LEU A 474 1.70 -9.82 -5.92
N GLY A 475 2.86 -9.33 -5.46
CA GLY A 475 4.10 -9.34 -6.21
C GLY A 475 4.59 -10.76 -6.51
N LEU A 476 4.47 -11.67 -5.55
CA LEU A 476 4.76 -13.10 -5.74
C LEU A 476 3.80 -13.73 -6.75
N SER A 477 2.50 -13.43 -6.69
CA SER A 477 1.55 -13.90 -7.71
C SER A 477 1.94 -13.43 -9.12
N TYR A 478 2.35 -12.17 -9.28
CA TYR A 478 2.85 -11.68 -10.57
C TYR A 478 4.17 -12.34 -11.00
N LEU A 479 5.08 -12.62 -10.07
CA LEU A 479 6.32 -13.35 -10.35
C LEU A 479 6.00 -14.77 -10.87
N LEU A 480 5.11 -15.49 -10.18
CA LEU A 480 4.72 -16.85 -10.48
C LEU A 480 3.92 -16.99 -11.78
N THR A 481 3.14 -15.97 -12.13
CA THR A 481 2.42 -15.87 -13.41
C THR A 481 3.26 -15.24 -14.54
N GLU A 482 4.57 -15.07 -14.32
CA GLU A 482 5.54 -14.50 -15.26
C GLU A 482 5.25 -13.06 -15.72
N ARG A 483 4.41 -12.34 -14.96
CA ARG A 483 4.10 -10.91 -15.12
C ARG A 483 5.19 -10.05 -14.47
N TYR A 484 6.44 -10.25 -14.91
CA TYR A 484 7.64 -9.68 -14.28
C TYR A 484 7.64 -8.15 -14.20
N GLY A 485 7.02 -7.47 -15.17
CA GLY A 485 6.91 -6.00 -15.18
C GLY A 485 6.00 -5.46 -14.09
N GLU A 486 4.91 -6.16 -13.75
CA GLU A 486 4.07 -5.82 -12.61
C GLU A 486 4.72 -6.21 -11.28
N ALA A 487 5.34 -7.39 -11.21
CA ALA A 487 6.10 -7.82 -10.03
C ALA A 487 7.20 -6.81 -9.65
N GLU A 488 7.99 -6.33 -10.63
CA GLU A 488 9.05 -5.34 -10.39
C GLU A 488 8.51 -4.03 -9.80
N LYS A 489 7.34 -3.56 -10.27
CA LYS A 489 6.71 -2.35 -9.72
C LYS A 489 6.28 -2.53 -8.27
N ILE A 490 5.70 -3.68 -7.95
CA ILE A 490 5.24 -3.99 -6.61
C ILE A 490 6.43 -4.09 -5.65
N PHE A 491 7.44 -4.92 -5.95
CA PHE A 491 8.61 -5.04 -5.08
C PHE A 491 9.41 -3.73 -5.00
N GLY A 492 9.46 -2.96 -6.09
CA GLY A 492 10.04 -1.62 -6.08
C GLY A 492 9.30 -0.64 -5.17
N THR A 493 7.97 -0.73 -5.10
CA THR A 493 7.14 0.06 -4.17
C THR A 493 7.42 -0.34 -2.73
N ILE A 494 7.45 -1.65 -2.45
CA ILE A 494 7.76 -2.18 -1.12
C ILE A 494 9.13 -1.68 -0.65
N ALA A 495 10.17 -1.78 -1.49
CA ALA A 495 11.52 -1.30 -1.15
C ALA A 495 11.60 0.21 -0.84
N MET A 496 10.59 1.01 -1.20
CA MET A 496 10.52 2.43 -0.83
C MET A 496 9.78 2.69 0.49
N ILE A 497 8.81 1.84 0.85
CA ILE A 497 7.91 2.05 1.99
C ILE A 497 8.25 1.18 3.20
N ASP A 498 8.89 0.03 2.98
CA ASP A 498 9.24 -0.92 4.03
C ASP A 498 10.56 -0.55 4.70
N SER A 499 10.47 0.38 5.67
CA SER A 499 11.63 0.83 6.45
C SER A 499 12.10 -0.21 7.47
N ASN A 500 11.33 -1.27 7.73
CA ASN A 500 11.61 -2.28 8.74
C ASN A 500 12.00 -3.64 8.12
N HIS A 501 12.14 -3.70 6.79
CA HIS A 501 12.54 -4.90 6.05
C HIS A 501 11.71 -6.14 6.42
N VAL A 502 10.38 -5.95 6.55
CA VAL A 502 9.42 -7.01 6.90
C VAL A 502 9.36 -8.11 5.82
N VAL A 503 9.69 -7.77 4.57
CA VAL A 503 9.72 -8.71 3.43
C VAL A 503 10.99 -8.52 2.59
N PRO A 504 11.49 -9.56 1.89
CA PRO A 504 12.78 -9.53 1.21
C PRO A 504 12.64 -8.93 -0.20
N ALA A 505 12.23 -7.66 -0.28
CA ALA A 505 11.89 -7.03 -1.55
C ALA A 505 13.09 -6.88 -2.50
N HIS A 506 14.30 -6.61 -1.98
CA HIS A 506 15.49 -6.49 -2.81
C HIS A 506 15.94 -7.85 -3.37
N PHE A 507 15.73 -8.94 -2.63
CA PHE A 507 15.96 -10.30 -3.06
C PHE A 507 15.05 -10.62 -4.24
N GLN A 508 13.75 -10.39 -4.12
CA GLN A 508 12.80 -10.61 -5.22
C GLN A 508 13.10 -9.73 -6.44
N LEU A 509 13.53 -8.48 -6.23
CA LEU A 509 14.02 -7.64 -7.33
C LEU A 509 15.29 -8.22 -7.98
N GLY A 510 16.20 -8.82 -7.21
CA GLY A 510 17.38 -9.51 -7.69
C GLY A 510 17.02 -10.73 -8.54
N ILE A 511 16.09 -11.56 -8.07
CA ILE A 511 15.54 -12.71 -8.82
C ILE A 511 14.96 -12.25 -10.17
N LEU A 512 14.16 -11.17 -10.18
CA LEU A 512 13.63 -10.60 -11.43
C LEU A 512 14.74 -10.16 -12.40
N LYS A 513 15.87 -9.63 -11.90
CA LYS A 513 17.01 -9.28 -12.76
C LYS A 513 17.77 -10.49 -13.28
N LEU A 514 17.85 -11.58 -12.52
CA LEU A 514 18.38 -12.86 -13.01
C LEU A 514 17.50 -13.45 -14.11
N LEU A 515 16.18 -13.47 -13.92
CA LEU A 515 15.21 -13.92 -14.93
C LEU A 515 15.27 -13.08 -16.22
N ALA A 516 15.62 -11.80 -16.11
CA ALA A 516 15.90 -10.92 -17.24
C ALA A 516 17.32 -11.05 -17.82
N SER A 517 18.07 -12.09 -17.44
CA SER A 517 19.47 -12.33 -17.84
C SER A 517 20.41 -11.15 -17.58
N ASN A 518 20.20 -10.43 -16.48
CA ASN A 518 21.02 -9.28 -16.08
C ASN A 518 21.63 -9.51 -14.68
N PRO A 519 22.59 -10.44 -14.55
CA PRO A 519 23.14 -10.83 -13.26
C PRO A 519 23.96 -9.72 -12.59
N ALA A 520 24.51 -8.77 -13.36
CA ALA A 520 25.18 -7.60 -12.81
C ALA A 520 24.20 -6.65 -12.09
N ALA A 521 22.99 -6.46 -12.63
CA ALA A 521 21.94 -5.70 -11.96
C ALA A 521 21.34 -6.49 -10.79
N ALA A 522 21.21 -7.81 -10.91
CA ALA A 522 20.77 -8.68 -9.83
C ALA A 522 21.69 -8.59 -8.61
N LEU A 523 23.00 -8.70 -8.82
CA LEU A 523 24.00 -8.58 -7.76
C LEU A 523 23.83 -7.28 -6.98
N LYS A 524 23.64 -6.14 -7.66
CA LYS A 524 23.39 -4.84 -7.01
C LYS A 524 22.14 -4.83 -6.13
N LYS A 525 21.11 -5.62 -6.47
CA LYS A 525 19.90 -5.74 -5.67
C LYS A 525 20.12 -6.63 -4.46
N PHE A 526 20.78 -7.78 -4.62
CA PHE A 526 21.14 -8.64 -3.49
C PHE A 526 22.05 -7.96 -2.47
N GLU A 527 22.96 -7.07 -2.90
CA GLU A 527 23.77 -6.26 -1.97
C GLU A 527 22.96 -5.31 -1.08
N GLN A 528 21.71 -4.99 -1.47
CA GLN A 528 20.81 -4.12 -0.71
C GLN A 528 19.99 -4.88 0.33
N GLU A 529 20.09 -6.22 0.39
CA GLU A 529 19.44 -7.01 1.41
C GLU A 529 20.10 -6.86 2.79
N GLU A 530 19.29 -6.82 3.84
CA GLU A 530 19.80 -6.74 5.22
C GLU A 530 20.14 -8.13 5.77
N ASN A 531 19.30 -9.12 5.47
CA ASN A 531 19.52 -10.52 5.85
C ASN A 531 20.76 -11.07 5.12
N GLN A 532 21.72 -11.59 5.91
CA GLN A 532 23.01 -12.05 5.36
C GLN A 532 22.87 -13.34 4.55
N ALA A 533 22.03 -14.28 4.97
CA ALA A 533 21.81 -15.51 4.23
C ALA A 533 21.20 -15.23 2.85
N LEU A 534 20.14 -14.41 2.79
CA LEU A 534 19.54 -13.98 1.51
C LEU A 534 20.53 -13.24 0.60
N LYS A 535 21.41 -12.42 1.20
CA LYS A 535 22.49 -11.75 0.47
C LYS A 535 23.47 -12.76 -0.14
N SER A 536 23.94 -13.74 0.64
CA SER A 536 24.87 -14.78 0.17
C SER A 536 24.22 -15.73 -0.86
N ILE A 537 22.93 -16.07 -0.70
CA ILE A 537 22.16 -16.81 -1.71
C ILE A 537 22.12 -16.02 -3.02
N GLY A 538 21.71 -14.76 -2.96
CA GLY A 538 21.61 -13.90 -4.13
C GLY A 538 22.95 -13.67 -4.83
N ARG A 539 24.03 -13.46 -4.06
CA ARG A 539 25.40 -13.37 -4.58
C ARG A 539 25.84 -14.64 -5.27
N SER A 540 25.54 -15.81 -4.70
CA SER A 540 25.85 -17.11 -5.30
C SER A 540 25.22 -17.21 -6.69
N LEU A 541 23.91 -16.96 -6.79
CA LEU A 541 23.17 -17.00 -8.06
C LEU A 541 23.77 -16.01 -9.09
N ALA A 542 24.00 -14.76 -8.69
CA ALA A 542 24.51 -13.74 -9.61
C ALA A 542 25.98 -13.96 -10.02
N ASN A 543 26.84 -14.42 -9.11
CA ASN A 543 28.25 -14.69 -9.41
C ASN A 543 28.40 -15.89 -10.35
N HIS A 544 27.56 -16.91 -10.22
CA HIS A 544 27.50 -18.01 -11.18
C HIS A 544 27.23 -17.49 -12.60
N ASP A 545 26.15 -16.73 -12.79
CA ASP A 545 25.74 -16.21 -14.11
C ASP A 545 26.71 -15.17 -14.68
N LEU A 546 27.53 -14.54 -13.83
CA LEU A 546 28.64 -13.67 -14.24
C LEU A 546 29.92 -14.44 -14.63
N GLY A 547 29.96 -15.77 -14.45
CA GLY A 547 31.16 -16.59 -14.67
C GLY A 547 32.22 -16.45 -13.58
N LYS A 548 31.88 -15.85 -12.43
CA LYS A 548 32.78 -15.61 -11.30
C LYS A 548 32.84 -16.83 -10.38
N MET A 549 33.41 -17.92 -10.89
CA MET A 549 33.37 -19.23 -10.22
C MET A 549 34.10 -19.26 -8.87
N ARG A 550 35.14 -18.44 -8.67
CA ARG A 550 35.84 -18.38 -7.39
C ARG A 550 34.94 -17.77 -6.31
N GLU A 551 34.27 -16.67 -6.65
CA GLU A 551 33.33 -15.97 -5.80
C GLU A 551 32.11 -16.83 -5.52
N PHE A 552 31.53 -17.48 -6.54
CA PHE A 552 30.43 -18.43 -6.37
C PHE A 552 30.75 -19.54 -5.35
N GLN A 553 31.92 -20.18 -5.47
CA GLN A 553 32.32 -21.24 -4.54
C GLN A 553 32.59 -20.71 -3.12
N ALA A 554 33.10 -19.49 -2.99
CA ALA A 554 33.29 -18.87 -1.68
C ALA A 554 31.96 -18.58 -0.97
N GLU A 555 30.96 -18.06 -1.70
CA GLU A 555 29.62 -17.78 -1.14
C GLU A 555 28.89 -19.06 -0.76
N LEU A 556 29.00 -20.14 -1.55
CA LEU A 556 28.44 -21.45 -1.20
C LEU A 556 29.07 -22.05 0.07
N GLU A 557 30.38 -21.89 0.25
CA GLU A 557 31.07 -22.35 1.46
C GLU A 557 30.67 -21.51 2.68
N GLU A 558 30.49 -20.20 2.51
CA GLU A 558 29.97 -19.32 3.57
C GLU A 558 28.56 -19.70 3.98
N LEU A 559 27.66 -19.97 3.01
CA LEU A 559 26.30 -20.44 3.29
C LEU A 559 26.30 -21.72 4.13
N ARG A 560 27.12 -22.72 3.77
CA ARG A 560 27.24 -23.99 4.51
C ARG A 560 27.71 -23.85 5.96
N GLN A 561 28.30 -22.70 6.30
CA GLN A 561 28.75 -22.39 7.66
C GLN A 561 27.73 -21.57 8.45
N MET A 562 26.60 -21.20 7.85
CA MET A 562 25.51 -20.52 8.56
C MET A 562 24.67 -21.52 9.33
N ASP A 563 24.29 -21.14 10.55
CA ASP A 563 23.45 -21.97 11.43
C ASP A 563 21.95 -21.88 11.07
N ASP A 564 21.51 -20.79 10.41
CA ASP A 564 20.11 -20.53 10.02
C ASP A 564 20.03 -19.42 8.95
N VAL A 565 19.00 -19.46 8.10
CA VAL A 565 18.65 -18.44 7.10
C VAL A 565 17.80 -17.32 7.73
N GLY A 566 17.10 -17.60 8.84
CA GLY A 566 16.52 -16.61 9.75
C GLY A 566 15.45 -15.71 9.14
N PHE A 567 14.72 -16.18 8.11
CA PHE A 567 13.77 -15.35 7.37
C PHE A 567 12.33 -15.87 7.36
N LEU A 568 12.09 -17.16 7.16
CA LEU A 568 10.74 -17.76 7.23
C LEU A 568 10.77 -19.09 7.99
N VAL A 569 9.65 -19.42 8.62
CA VAL A 569 9.42 -20.75 9.20
C VAL A 569 9.45 -21.78 8.06
N GLY A 570 10.37 -22.74 8.14
CA GLY A 570 10.58 -23.78 7.13
C GLY A 570 11.65 -23.48 6.07
N ASP A 571 12.30 -22.31 6.11
CA ASP A 571 13.46 -22.00 5.26
C ASP A 571 14.72 -22.69 5.81
N ASP A 572 14.81 -24.00 5.60
CA ASP A 572 16.06 -24.73 5.80
C ASP A 572 17.13 -24.19 4.84
N LEU A 573 18.36 -24.07 5.33
CA LEU A 573 19.50 -23.73 4.49
C LEU A 573 19.63 -24.72 3.33
N ASP A 574 19.32 -26.00 3.55
CA ASP A 574 19.37 -27.04 2.52
C ASP A 574 18.38 -26.78 1.38
N TYR A 575 17.21 -26.23 1.65
CA TYR A 575 16.26 -25.79 0.63
C TYR A 575 16.88 -24.71 -0.28
N TRP A 576 17.50 -23.69 0.31
CA TRP A 576 18.08 -22.59 -0.46
C TRP A 576 19.34 -23.01 -1.22
N VAL A 577 20.15 -23.89 -0.64
CA VAL A 577 21.30 -24.50 -1.32
C VAL A 577 20.82 -25.36 -2.49
N ALA A 578 19.74 -26.13 -2.33
CA ALA A 578 19.11 -26.85 -3.42
C ALA A 578 18.59 -25.91 -4.53
N ALA A 579 18.01 -24.76 -4.16
CA ALA A 579 17.57 -23.74 -5.12
C ALA A 579 18.75 -23.19 -5.95
N ILE A 580 19.91 -23.00 -5.32
CA ILE A 580 21.14 -22.59 -6.02
C ILE A 580 21.59 -23.70 -6.99
N HIS A 581 21.65 -24.96 -6.54
CA HIS A 581 22.02 -26.10 -7.40
C HIS A 581 21.05 -26.24 -8.59
N ALA A 582 19.75 -26.09 -8.35
CA ALA A 582 18.74 -26.12 -9.41
C ALA A 582 18.95 -25.00 -10.43
N TRP A 583 19.24 -23.77 -9.99
CA TRP A 583 19.50 -22.62 -10.85
C TRP A 583 20.73 -22.82 -11.74
N VAL A 584 21.83 -23.33 -11.16
CA VAL A 584 23.10 -23.53 -11.90
C VAL A 584 23.10 -24.78 -12.79
N GLY A 585 22.01 -25.56 -12.77
CA GLY A 585 21.83 -26.75 -13.59
C GLY A 585 22.40 -28.04 -13.00
N ASP A 586 22.71 -28.05 -11.71
CA ASP A 586 23.13 -29.25 -10.96
C ASP A 586 21.90 -29.98 -10.39
N THR A 587 21.12 -30.57 -11.30
CA THR A 587 19.84 -31.22 -11.00
C THR A 587 19.97 -32.33 -9.95
N GLU A 588 21.06 -33.09 -9.95
CA GLU A 588 21.23 -34.21 -9.04
C GLU A 588 21.45 -33.74 -7.60
N ALA A 589 22.38 -32.80 -7.39
CA ALA A 589 22.62 -32.24 -6.07
C ALA A 589 21.38 -31.50 -5.51
N ALA A 590 20.64 -30.80 -6.38
CA ALA A 590 19.41 -30.13 -5.98
C ALA A 590 18.36 -31.13 -5.49
N LEU A 591 18.11 -32.21 -6.23
CA LEU A 591 17.12 -33.21 -5.86
C LEU A 591 17.54 -34.01 -4.63
N GLU A 592 18.82 -34.36 -4.48
CA GLU A 592 19.32 -35.06 -3.29
C GLU A 592 19.08 -34.24 -2.02
N LEU A 593 19.39 -32.94 -2.03
CA LEU A 593 19.15 -32.05 -0.90
C LEU A 593 17.66 -31.95 -0.56
N LEU A 594 16.80 -31.77 -1.58
CA LEU A 594 15.35 -31.67 -1.36
C LEU A 594 14.74 -32.99 -0.86
N GLU A 595 15.17 -34.13 -1.39
CA GLU A 595 14.69 -35.45 -0.96
C GLU A 595 15.07 -35.73 0.50
N ASN A 596 16.30 -35.38 0.90
CA ASN A 596 16.75 -35.52 2.27
C ASN A 596 15.99 -34.58 3.21
N GLY A 597 15.90 -33.29 2.88
CA GLY A 597 15.20 -32.30 3.69
C GLY A 597 13.72 -32.63 3.88
N VAL A 598 13.03 -33.03 2.81
CA VAL A 598 11.62 -33.45 2.88
C VAL A 598 11.45 -34.77 3.64
N ALA A 599 12.44 -35.67 3.63
CA ALA A 599 12.36 -36.90 4.42
C ALA A 599 12.52 -36.63 5.93
N GLU A 600 13.27 -35.60 6.31
CA GLU A 600 13.48 -35.20 7.70
C GLU A 600 12.31 -34.37 8.25
N ASP A 601 11.86 -33.37 7.51
CA ASP A 601 10.76 -32.48 7.90
C ASP A 601 9.93 -32.02 6.69
N PRO A 602 8.93 -32.80 6.25
CA PRO A 602 8.08 -32.42 5.12
C PRO A 602 7.33 -31.09 5.32
N GLY A 603 7.01 -30.73 6.57
CA GLY A 603 6.19 -29.57 6.90
C GLY A 603 6.90 -28.25 6.61
N SER A 604 8.22 -28.21 6.85
CA SER A 604 9.07 -27.06 6.55
C SER A 604 9.11 -26.69 5.06
N TYR A 605 8.90 -27.66 4.16
CA TYR A 605 9.02 -27.45 2.72
C TYR A 605 7.71 -27.07 2.00
N LEU A 606 6.61 -26.94 2.73
CA LEU A 606 5.25 -26.78 2.19
C LEU A 606 5.07 -25.52 1.30
N TYR A 607 5.84 -24.45 1.52
CA TYR A 607 5.78 -23.23 0.69
C TYR A 607 6.98 -23.07 -0.24
N ALA A 608 7.95 -23.98 -0.13
CA ALA A 608 9.28 -23.80 -0.66
C ALA A 608 9.29 -23.92 -2.20
N PHE A 609 8.34 -24.64 -2.79
CA PHE A 609 8.41 -24.94 -4.23
C PHE A 609 7.82 -23.87 -5.15
N GLN A 610 7.33 -22.75 -4.60
CA GLN A 610 6.74 -21.65 -5.38
C GLN A 610 7.79 -20.67 -5.95
N GLN A 611 9.05 -21.08 -6.12
CA GLN A 611 10.11 -20.21 -6.61
C GLN A 611 10.51 -20.54 -8.04
N PRO A 612 10.79 -19.53 -8.90
CA PRO A 612 11.27 -19.76 -10.26
C PRO A 612 12.66 -20.40 -10.32
N LEU A 613 13.38 -20.47 -9.19
CA LEU A 613 14.69 -21.10 -9.07
C LEU A 613 14.70 -22.59 -9.40
N PHE A 614 13.57 -23.28 -9.18
CA PHE A 614 13.44 -24.72 -9.44
C PHE A 614 12.90 -25.07 -10.83
N ARG A 615 12.76 -24.10 -11.73
CA ARG A 615 12.19 -24.34 -13.08
C ARG A 615 12.89 -25.47 -13.83
N SER A 616 14.20 -25.66 -13.62
CA SER A 616 14.99 -26.74 -14.23
C SER A 616 14.58 -28.14 -13.76
N LEU A 617 13.96 -28.27 -12.59
CA LEU A 617 13.54 -29.55 -11.99
C LEU A 617 12.14 -29.97 -12.43
N HIS A 618 11.31 -29.07 -12.97
CA HIS A 618 9.90 -29.32 -13.24
C HIS A 618 9.62 -30.48 -14.21
N GLU A 619 10.59 -30.85 -15.04
CA GLU A 619 10.49 -31.97 -15.98
C GLU A 619 11.00 -33.31 -15.39
N ASP A 620 11.70 -33.28 -14.25
CA ASP A 620 12.21 -34.49 -13.59
C ASP A 620 11.07 -35.18 -12.79
N PRO A 621 10.81 -36.48 -13.00
CA PRO A 621 9.76 -37.20 -12.24
C PRO A 621 9.94 -37.16 -10.72
N ARG A 622 11.18 -37.08 -10.21
CA ARG A 622 11.47 -36.98 -8.77
C ARG A 622 10.93 -35.70 -8.16
N TRP A 623 10.94 -34.60 -8.92
CA TRP A 623 10.33 -33.34 -8.49
C TRP A 623 8.86 -33.52 -8.13
N VAL A 624 8.10 -34.21 -8.98
CA VAL A 624 6.68 -34.50 -8.73
C VAL A 624 6.50 -35.39 -7.49
N GLU A 625 7.41 -36.33 -7.26
CA GLU A 625 7.39 -37.17 -6.05
C GLU A 625 7.61 -36.34 -4.78
N ILE A 626 8.56 -35.40 -4.79
CA ILE A 626 8.83 -34.47 -3.69
C ILE A 626 7.60 -33.61 -3.40
N LEU A 627 6.99 -33.03 -4.44
CA LEU A 627 5.76 -32.24 -4.27
C LEU A 627 4.61 -33.07 -3.70
N ASN A 628 4.49 -34.34 -4.13
CA ASN A 628 3.46 -35.24 -3.62
C ASN A 628 3.64 -35.55 -2.12
N LYS A 629 4.89 -35.72 -1.65
CA LYS A 629 5.23 -35.97 -0.24
C LYS A 629 4.88 -34.78 0.66
N THR A 630 5.01 -33.56 0.14
CA THR A 630 4.71 -32.32 0.88
C THR A 630 3.26 -31.86 0.70
N GLY A 631 2.45 -32.53 -0.13
CA GLY A 631 1.06 -32.13 -0.37
C GLY A 631 0.91 -30.93 -1.32
N THR A 632 1.99 -30.55 -2.01
CA THR A 632 2.09 -29.31 -2.81
C THR A 632 2.05 -29.56 -4.32
N SER A 633 1.80 -30.80 -4.76
CA SER A 633 1.73 -31.07 -6.19
C SER A 633 0.55 -30.33 -6.85
N PRO A 634 0.64 -29.94 -8.13
CA PRO A 634 -0.43 -29.20 -8.79
C PRO A 634 -1.80 -29.89 -8.70
N GLU A 635 -1.83 -31.22 -8.77
CA GLU A 635 -3.06 -32.02 -8.62
C GLU A 635 -3.60 -31.98 -7.18
N GLN A 636 -2.71 -32.09 -6.18
CA GLN A 636 -3.10 -31.98 -4.78
C GLN A 636 -3.64 -30.59 -4.47
N LEU A 637 -2.96 -29.52 -4.88
CA LEU A 637 -3.43 -28.16 -4.63
C LEU A 637 -4.74 -27.85 -5.37
N ALA A 638 -4.88 -28.29 -6.63
CA ALA A 638 -6.10 -28.08 -7.41
C ALA A 638 -7.33 -28.83 -6.88
N SER A 639 -7.13 -29.89 -6.08
CA SER A 639 -8.23 -30.64 -5.45
C SER A 639 -8.70 -30.05 -4.12
N ILE A 640 -8.08 -28.95 -3.64
CA ILE A 640 -8.55 -28.24 -2.45
C ILE A 640 -9.78 -27.41 -2.85
N ASP A 641 -10.93 -27.72 -2.23
CA ASP A 641 -12.14 -26.93 -2.39
C ASP A 641 -11.95 -25.55 -1.73
N PHE A 642 -11.87 -24.52 -2.58
CA PHE A 642 -11.57 -23.15 -2.17
C PHE A 642 -12.31 -22.16 -3.06
N ASP A 643 -13.61 -22.36 -3.21
CA ASP A 643 -14.47 -21.48 -4.00
C ASP A 643 -15.02 -20.34 -3.13
N ILE A 644 -14.50 -19.14 -3.41
CA ILE A 644 -14.88 -17.90 -2.71
C ILE A 644 -15.59 -16.99 -3.72
N PRO A 645 -16.79 -16.48 -3.40
CA PRO A 645 -17.42 -15.47 -4.25
C PRO A 645 -16.53 -14.22 -4.28
N LEU A 646 -16.00 -13.89 -5.46
CA LEU A 646 -15.20 -12.70 -5.66
C LEU A 646 -15.99 -11.47 -5.19
N LEU A 647 -15.42 -10.72 -4.24
CA LEU A 647 -15.96 -9.47 -3.74
C LEU A 647 -16.01 -8.48 -4.92
N GLN A 648 -17.21 -8.08 -5.35
CA GLN A 648 -17.40 -7.05 -6.38
C GLN A 648 -17.17 -5.64 -5.84
#